data_AF-A0A819LQ61-F1
#
_entry.id   AF-A0A819LQ61-F1
#
_cell.length_a   1.000
_cell.length_b   1.000
_cell.length_c   1.000
_cell.angle_alpha   90.00
_cell.angle_beta   90.00
_cell.angle_gamma   90.00
#
_symmetry.space_group_name_H-M   'P 1'
#
loop_
_entity.id
_entity.type
_entity.pdbx_description
1 polymer ?
#
loop_
_entity_poly.entity_id
_entity_poly.type
_entity_poly.pdbx_seq_one_letter_code
_entity_poly.pdbx_strand_id
1 'polypeptide(L)'
;IALPRLIVPEVAGFRIMSRLSVDLMEKVDNDKHQKYLNSDAALKSILSITADQYHPLETEKQLHPCDEYCEKFEEFIRDYNKKLARSVIGDRSASDVFLHLIALVKRQSETTLTKVLDKASNSIKFTLIEAFVSAQTPASLNAVLKYLDNSMNTKNKVELIEIFLMASTFAPRPSNSLLDKILERLPKFTTIDVQLEQSTYLALGAITHRLFDLNKTSSAIEKYTTLLHNTKKKALVYLSLYNAKLDLYQSILIDEIRRCNDTNLCWLALNALTQYDPEQFSTEIISILRSIYHEQKGRVKTNLQIRQLCGQLLLRTDISIGDLMNLILSALDKTNHQLGVYMWRLISTMAENDELFFRKIKFIYNNGLIDLTYDRIAYKGQSDYYRRQFLQTFGFGVYYTISQLMSRHGALRESDFDLHIQQYDKKDKFNFLSLGVSASGLEAYVSDDGKTSDTPDEDLQAELRITLLNMQLRPVVLFSGVTGLMSAVWSAPSELTSAFKSNIMIHDLSRYIHLHNGLVVHYEAQSAASLDLSGMASVSLWNKNSHSVIRVSSGFSVRSHVDILNDFVVMGINATTSTNIIVDYTTDVDYADTPINVCMQMSIQPTEIHDNVDSFYSLKRTKALRWFGSRIRRLLGHDYTFTQKNNAMCRQLHVL
;
A
#
# COMPACT_ATOMS: atom_id res chain seq x y z
N ILE A 1 -5.64 -6.60 32.18
CA ILE A 1 -4.27 -6.05 31.98
C ILE A 1 -4.33 -5.17 30.75
N ALA A 2 -4.36 -3.85 30.93
CA ALA A 2 -4.38 -2.91 29.80
C ALA A 2 -2.98 -2.89 29.19
N LEU A 3 -2.83 -3.40 27.97
CA LEU A 3 -1.60 -3.27 27.18
C LEU A 3 -1.32 -1.77 26.97
N PRO A 4 -0.05 -1.31 27.05
CA PRO A 4 0.29 0.08 26.74
C PRO A 4 -0.09 0.37 25.29
N ARG A 5 -1.03 1.30 25.09
CA ARG A 5 -1.46 1.75 23.76
C ARG A 5 -0.62 2.96 23.39
N LEU A 6 0.08 2.90 22.25
CA LEU A 6 0.80 4.05 21.72
C LEU A 6 -0.26 5.02 21.16
N ILE A 7 -0.32 6.24 21.72
CA ILE A 7 -1.24 7.31 21.30
C ILE A 7 -0.40 8.38 20.58
N VAL A 8 -0.63 8.56 19.28
CA VAL A 8 0.03 9.63 18.50
C VAL A 8 -0.92 10.82 18.42
N PRO A 9 -0.54 12.01 18.94
CA PRO A 9 -1.35 13.23 18.82
C PRO A 9 -1.39 13.71 17.38
N GLU A 10 -2.45 14.43 16.99
CA GLU A 10 -2.60 15.03 15.64
C GLU A 10 -1.44 16.01 15.37
N VAL A 11 -0.55 15.67 14.42
CA VAL A 11 0.74 16.37 14.27
C VAL A 11 0.69 17.51 13.24
N ALA A 12 -0.22 17.47 12.27
CA ALA A 12 -0.13 18.36 11.11
C ALA A 12 -1.49 18.99 10.76
N GLY A 13 -1.59 20.30 10.89
CA GLY A 13 -2.74 21.09 10.46
C GLY A 13 -2.38 22.57 10.39
N PHE A 14 -2.86 23.24 9.34
CA PHE A 14 -2.73 24.69 9.21
C PHE A 14 -4.07 25.35 9.49
N ARG A 15 -4.03 26.46 10.23
CA ARG A 15 -5.19 27.31 10.44
C ARG A 15 -4.99 28.63 9.73
N ILE A 16 -5.75 28.86 8.67
CA ILE A 16 -5.77 30.13 7.95
C ILE A 16 -6.93 30.96 8.50
N MET A 17 -6.64 32.16 9.02
CA MET A 17 -7.65 33.09 9.49
C MET A 17 -7.57 34.38 8.66
N SER A 18 -8.63 34.66 7.90
CA SER A 18 -8.81 35.93 7.19
C SER A 18 -9.95 36.71 7.86
N ARG A 19 -9.75 38.02 8.05
CA ARG A 19 -10.75 38.93 8.60
C ARG A 19 -10.84 40.16 7.70
N LEU A 20 -12.06 40.60 7.41
CA LEU A 20 -12.37 41.81 6.67
C LEU A 20 -13.20 42.71 7.59
N SER A 21 -12.78 43.97 7.76
CA SER A 21 -13.57 45.01 8.44
C SER A 21 -13.85 46.10 7.42
N VAL A 22 -15.11 46.49 7.28
CA VAL A 22 -15.55 47.60 6.41
C VAL A 22 -16.37 48.52 7.27
N ASP A 23 -15.78 49.67 7.60
CA ASP A 23 -16.38 50.67 8.47
C ASP A 23 -16.79 51.88 7.63
N LEU A 24 -18.09 52.22 7.67
CA LEU A 24 -18.60 53.45 7.04
C LEU A 24 -18.19 54.64 7.91
N MET A 25 -17.16 55.35 7.49
CA MET A 25 -16.58 56.46 8.27
C MET A 25 -17.44 57.73 8.20
N GLU A 26 -17.89 58.10 7.00
CA GLU A 26 -18.66 59.32 6.78
C GLU A 26 -19.55 59.13 5.55
N LYS A 27 -20.79 59.61 5.61
CA LYS A 27 -21.69 59.64 4.46
C LYS A 27 -21.63 61.04 3.85
N VAL A 28 -20.98 61.15 2.70
CA VAL A 28 -20.97 62.40 1.91
C VAL A 28 -22.15 62.38 0.96
N ASP A 29 -23.13 63.27 1.16
CA ASP A 29 -24.24 63.43 0.23
C ASP A 29 -23.74 64.14 -1.04
N ASN A 30 -23.75 63.41 -2.15
CA ASN A 30 -23.33 63.90 -3.47
C ASN A 30 -24.57 63.91 -4.38
N ASP A 31 -25.22 65.07 -4.51
CA ASP A 31 -26.59 65.25 -5.05
C ASP A 31 -26.77 65.07 -6.58
N LYS A 32 -25.87 64.36 -7.28
CA LYS A 32 -26.01 64.07 -8.71
C LYS A 32 -26.40 62.62 -8.97
N HIS A 33 -27.67 62.30 -8.77
CA HIS A 33 -28.23 61.00 -9.17
C HIS A 33 -28.64 61.01 -10.65
N GLN A 34 -27.98 60.21 -11.49
CA GLN A 34 -28.49 59.88 -12.82
C GLN A 34 -29.48 58.72 -12.70
N LYS A 35 -30.71 58.93 -13.18
CA LYS A 35 -31.78 57.92 -13.18
C LYS A 35 -31.72 57.10 -14.46
N TYR A 36 -31.64 55.78 -14.32
CA TYR A 36 -31.70 54.83 -15.41
C TYR A 36 -32.97 53.98 -15.31
N LEU A 37 -33.48 53.51 -16.46
CA LEU A 37 -34.73 52.75 -16.53
C LEU A 37 -34.62 51.34 -15.91
N ASN A 38 -33.44 50.73 -15.94
CA ASN A 38 -33.17 49.37 -15.48
C ASN A 38 -31.67 49.18 -15.18
N SER A 39 -31.34 48.18 -14.34
CA SER A 39 -29.97 47.89 -13.88
C SER A 39 -28.98 47.63 -15.01
N ASP A 40 -29.43 47.01 -16.10
CA ASP A 40 -28.59 46.70 -17.26
C ASP A 40 -28.22 47.93 -18.09
N ALA A 41 -29.14 48.90 -18.22
CA ALA A 41 -28.82 50.16 -18.89
C ALA A 41 -27.87 51.03 -18.05
N ALA A 42 -28.00 51.00 -16.72
CA ALA A 42 -27.05 51.64 -15.81
C ALA A 42 -25.66 51.01 -15.93
N LEU A 43 -25.56 49.68 -15.83
CA LEU A 43 -24.30 48.93 -15.98
C LEU A 43 -23.63 49.19 -17.33
N LYS A 44 -24.36 49.15 -18.43
CA LYS A 44 -23.81 49.45 -19.77
C LYS A 44 -23.30 50.88 -19.89
N SER A 45 -24.00 51.86 -19.32
CA SER A 45 -23.57 53.25 -19.34
C SER A 45 -22.30 53.47 -18.50
N ILE A 46 -22.22 52.87 -17.32
CA ILE A 46 -21.04 52.93 -16.44
C ILE A 46 -19.86 52.25 -17.12
N LEU A 47 -20.05 51.02 -17.62
CA LEU A 47 -19.03 50.26 -18.34
C LEU A 47 -18.58 50.98 -19.61
N SER A 48 -19.45 51.71 -20.31
CA SER A 48 -19.06 52.49 -21.51
C SER A 48 -18.21 53.73 -21.18
N ILE A 49 -18.38 54.32 -20.00
CA ILE A 49 -17.58 55.47 -19.53
C ILE A 49 -16.21 55.01 -19.03
N THR A 50 -16.12 53.77 -18.53
CA THR A 50 -14.90 53.17 -17.96
C THR A 50 -14.32 52.04 -18.82
N ALA A 51 -14.77 51.89 -20.06
CA ALA A 51 -14.49 50.75 -20.94
C ALA A 51 -12.99 50.57 -21.23
N ASP A 52 -12.25 51.66 -21.32
CA ASP A 52 -10.81 51.65 -21.58
C ASP A 52 -9.96 51.26 -20.35
N GLN A 53 -10.58 51.11 -19.17
CA GLN A 53 -9.86 50.86 -17.90
C GLN A 53 -10.27 49.59 -17.14
N TYR A 54 -11.39 48.95 -17.49
CA TYR A 54 -11.88 47.75 -16.81
C TYR A 54 -12.02 46.57 -17.75
N HIS A 55 -11.07 45.63 -17.65
CA HIS A 55 -11.23 44.28 -18.20
C HIS A 55 -11.79 43.35 -17.12
N PRO A 56 -12.68 42.41 -17.47
CA PRO A 56 -13.05 41.33 -16.55
C PRO A 56 -11.77 40.54 -16.22
N LEU A 57 -11.32 40.66 -14.98
CA LEU A 57 -10.19 39.88 -14.47
C LEU A 57 -10.67 38.44 -14.35
N GLU A 58 -10.28 37.59 -15.29
CA GLU A 58 -10.27 36.15 -15.06
C GLU A 58 -9.27 35.87 -13.93
N THR A 59 -9.65 35.00 -12.99
CA THR A 59 -8.76 34.54 -11.93
C THR A 59 -7.62 33.74 -12.54
N GLU A 60 -6.59 34.43 -13.02
CA GLU A 60 -5.37 33.81 -13.49
C GLU A 60 -4.64 33.17 -12.31
N LYS A 61 -4.06 31.98 -12.55
CA LYS A 61 -3.10 31.39 -11.62
C LYS A 61 -1.91 32.34 -11.55
N GLN A 62 -1.78 33.07 -10.45
CA GLN A 62 -0.54 33.76 -10.14
C GLN A 62 0.56 32.69 -10.02
N LEU A 63 1.46 32.67 -10.99
CA LEU A 63 2.67 31.85 -10.96
C LEU A 63 3.53 32.33 -9.80
N HIS A 64 3.95 31.41 -8.93
CA HIS A 64 4.97 31.66 -7.92
C HIS A 64 6.23 32.16 -8.62
N PRO A 65 6.64 33.44 -8.49
CA PRO A 65 7.81 33.96 -9.18
C PRO A 65 9.06 33.38 -8.50
N CYS A 66 9.71 32.43 -9.19
CA CYS A 66 10.91 31.74 -8.71
C CYS A 66 12.16 32.38 -9.31
N ASP A 67 12.34 33.69 -9.15
CA ASP A 67 13.30 34.43 -9.98
C ASP A 67 14.69 34.60 -9.35
N GLU A 68 14.87 34.49 -8.02
CA GLU A 68 16.19 34.74 -7.38
C GLU A 68 16.64 33.76 -6.28
N TYR A 69 15.74 33.00 -5.63
CA TYR A 69 16.09 32.16 -4.45
C TYR A 69 15.85 30.66 -4.66
N CYS A 70 15.55 30.23 -5.88
CA CYS A 70 15.24 28.83 -6.15
C CYS A 70 16.53 28.06 -6.40
N GLU A 71 16.78 27.05 -5.57
CA GLU A 71 17.93 26.15 -5.66
C GLU A 71 18.00 25.52 -7.06
N LYS A 72 19.18 25.55 -7.69
CA LYS A 72 19.34 25.02 -9.04
C LYS A 72 19.30 23.49 -9.01
N PHE A 73 18.55 22.91 -9.93
CA PHE A 73 18.34 21.46 -10.00
C PHE A 73 19.64 20.64 -10.11
N GLU A 74 20.58 21.04 -10.96
CA GLU A 74 21.85 20.32 -11.13
C GLU A 74 22.76 20.42 -9.91
N GLU A 75 22.74 21.57 -9.22
CA GLU A 75 23.49 21.80 -7.98
C GLU A 75 22.93 20.92 -6.85
N PHE A 76 21.60 20.86 -6.70
CA PHE A 76 20.93 19.99 -5.74
C PHE A 76 21.34 18.50 -5.90
N ILE A 77 21.33 17.98 -7.14
CA ILE A 77 21.71 16.58 -7.38
C ILE A 77 23.17 16.31 -7.01
N ARG A 78 24.06 17.27 -7.26
CA ARG A 78 25.48 17.16 -6.90
C ARG A 78 25.66 17.15 -5.38
N ASP A 79 24.98 18.03 -4.68
CA ASP A 79 25.16 18.25 -3.24
C ASP A 79 24.52 17.11 -2.42
N TYR A 80 23.40 16.56 -2.90
CA TYR A 80 22.67 15.47 -2.25
C TYR A 80 22.95 14.08 -2.84
N ASN A 81 23.94 13.95 -3.71
CA ASN A 81 24.32 12.71 -4.41
C ASN A 81 24.38 11.49 -3.46
N LYS A 82 25.07 11.62 -2.32
CA LYS A 82 25.21 10.54 -1.32
C LYS A 82 23.87 10.13 -0.69
N LYS A 83 22.95 11.08 -0.47
CA LYS A 83 21.63 10.81 0.13
C LYS A 83 20.62 10.26 -0.89
N LEU A 84 20.88 10.45 -2.18
CA LEU A 84 20.11 9.86 -3.28
C LEU A 84 20.57 8.45 -3.65
N ALA A 85 21.69 7.98 -3.08
CA ALA A 85 22.23 6.66 -3.35
C ALA A 85 21.35 5.55 -2.75
N ARG A 86 21.30 4.41 -3.45
CA ARG A 86 20.50 3.24 -3.04
C ARG A 86 20.84 2.67 -1.66
N SER A 87 22.03 2.94 -1.13
CA SER A 87 22.45 2.50 0.21
C SER A 87 21.74 3.23 1.35
N VAL A 88 21.17 4.41 1.09
CA VAL A 88 20.50 5.25 2.11
C VAL A 88 18.96 5.06 2.09
N ILE A 89 18.43 4.32 1.11
CA ILE A 89 17.00 3.98 1.06
C ILE A 89 16.62 3.20 2.32
N GLY A 90 15.46 3.53 2.90
CA GLY A 90 15.00 3.04 4.20
C GLY A 90 15.22 4.01 5.36
N ASP A 91 15.87 5.16 5.10
CA ASP A 91 16.10 6.24 6.08
C ASP A 91 15.28 7.51 5.76
N ARG A 92 14.98 8.31 6.78
CA ARG A 92 14.20 9.56 6.71
C ARG A 92 14.88 10.56 5.79
N SER A 93 16.21 10.59 5.79
CA SER A 93 16.98 11.53 4.97
C SER A 93 16.78 11.28 3.48
N ALA A 94 16.65 10.01 3.06
CA ALA A 94 16.32 9.66 1.69
C ALA A 94 14.91 10.16 1.32
N SER A 95 13.93 9.92 2.20
CA SER A 95 12.55 10.36 1.95
C SER A 95 12.41 11.90 1.85
N ASP A 96 13.10 12.65 2.70
CA ASP A 96 13.06 14.11 2.72
C ASP A 96 13.70 14.71 1.45
N VAL A 97 14.89 14.21 1.08
CA VAL A 97 15.58 14.60 -0.16
C VAL A 97 14.76 14.22 -1.39
N PHE A 98 14.08 13.07 -1.36
CA PHE A 98 13.20 12.63 -2.45
C PHE A 98 12.02 13.58 -2.67
N LEU A 99 11.36 14.07 -1.60
CA LEU A 99 10.30 15.08 -1.72
C LEU A 99 10.81 16.41 -2.30
N HIS A 100 11.98 16.87 -1.83
CA HIS A 100 12.62 18.06 -2.37
C HIS A 100 12.95 17.91 -3.87
N LEU A 101 13.46 16.74 -4.25
CA LEU A 101 13.79 16.42 -5.64
C LEU A 101 12.55 16.47 -6.54
N ILE A 102 11.43 15.87 -6.12
CA ILE A 102 10.17 15.88 -6.88
C ILE A 102 9.70 17.32 -7.15
N ALA A 103 9.75 18.19 -6.13
CA ALA A 103 9.35 19.59 -6.27
C ALA A 103 10.21 20.34 -7.31
N LEU A 104 11.52 20.04 -7.38
CA LEU A 104 12.41 20.60 -8.40
C LEU A 104 12.13 20.02 -9.79
N VAL A 105 11.92 18.71 -9.91
CA VAL A 105 11.67 18.01 -11.18
C VAL A 105 10.39 18.54 -11.85
N LYS A 106 9.33 18.82 -11.08
CA LYS A 106 8.07 19.38 -11.60
C LYS A 106 8.24 20.67 -12.39
N ARG A 107 9.36 21.39 -12.19
CA ARG A 107 9.67 22.69 -12.83
C ARG A 107 10.64 22.58 -14.02
N GLN A 108 11.18 21.39 -14.29
CA GLN A 108 12.21 21.20 -15.31
C GLN A 108 11.64 20.82 -16.68
N SER A 109 12.41 21.09 -17.73
CA SER A 109 12.10 20.71 -19.11
C SER A 109 12.52 19.28 -19.43
N GLU A 110 11.93 18.67 -20.45
CA GLU A 110 12.30 17.30 -20.89
C GLU A 110 13.79 17.18 -21.26
N THR A 111 14.36 18.20 -21.88
CA THR A 111 15.77 18.21 -22.34
C THR A 111 16.77 18.29 -21.19
N THR A 112 16.43 18.95 -20.08
CA THR A 112 17.29 19.02 -18.89
C THR A 112 17.22 17.71 -18.12
N LEU A 113 16.02 17.16 -17.93
CA LEU A 113 15.81 15.88 -17.26
C LEU A 113 16.51 14.71 -17.97
N THR A 114 16.42 14.63 -19.30
CA THR A 114 17.13 13.60 -20.09
C THR A 114 18.64 13.69 -19.93
N LYS A 115 19.24 14.90 -20.04
CA LYS A 115 20.68 15.11 -19.85
C LYS A 115 21.17 14.66 -18.47
N VAL A 116 20.36 14.89 -17.43
CA VAL A 116 20.69 14.48 -16.06
C VAL A 116 20.66 12.97 -15.92
N LEU A 117 19.65 12.28 -16.47
CA LEU A 117 19.59 10.81 -16.45
C LEU A 117 20.74 10.16 -17.20
N ASP A 118 21.14 10.72 -18.34
CA ASP A 118 22.27 10.23 -19.14
C ASP A 118 23.60 10.34 -18.40
N LYS A 119 23.81 11.43 -17.65
CA LYS A 119 25.04 11.68 -16.86
C LYS A 119 25.06 11.00 -15.50
N ALA A 120 23.91 10.54 -14.99
CA ALA A 120 23.80 10.01 -13.64
C ALA A 120 24.56 8.68 -13.46
N SER A 121 25.21 8.54 -12.29
CA SER A 121 25.83 7.28 -11.90
C SER A 121 24.77 6.19 -11.65
N ASN A 122 25.14 4.91 -11.82
CA ASN A 122 24.22 3.79 -11.60
C ASN A 122 23.69 3.73 -10.16
N SER A 123 24.40 4.34 -9.18
CA SER A 123 23.99 4.33 -7.77
C SER A 123 22.76 5.21 -7.45
N ILE A 124 22.52 6.25 -8.24
CA ILE A 124 21.44 7.23 -8.04
C ILE A 124 20.39 7.15 -9.16
N LYS A 125 20.75 6.58 -10.31
CA LYS A 125 19.89 6.50 -11.49
C LYS A 125 18.50 5.91 -11.20
N PHE A 126 18.45 4.88 -10.36
CA PHE A 126 17.19 4.28 -9.92
C PHE A 126 16.31 5.28 -9.16
N THR A 127 16.88 5.96 -8.15
CA THR A 127 16.19 7.01 -7.37
C THR A 127 15.70 8.17 -8.24
N LEU A 128 16.47 8.56 -9.28
CA LEU A 128 16.05 9.60 -10.21
C LEU A 128 14.83 9.16 -11.05
N ILE A 129 14.82 7.92 -11.54
CA ILE A 129 13.67 7.38 -12.27
C ILE A 129 12.42 7.38 -11.37
N GLU A 130 12.54 6.93 -10.12
CA GLU A 130 11.46 6.96 -9.14
C GLU A 130 10.91 8.38 -8.95
N ALA A 131 11.80 9.36 -8.77
CA ALA A 131 11.41 10.76 -8.58
C ALA A 131 10.77 11.37 -9.82
N PHE A 132 11.28 11.06 -11.02
CA PHE A 132 10.78 11.63 -12.27
C PHE A 132 9.41 11.08 -12.64
N VAL A 133 9.17 9.79 -12.37
CA VAL A 133 7.85 9.18 -12.52
C VAL A 133 6.89 9.76 -11.46
N SER A 134 7.34 9.86 -10.20
CA SER A 134 6.54 10.42 -9.11
C SER A 134 6.17 11.91 -9.29
N ALA A 135 6.97 12.67 -10.05
CA ALA A 135 6.66 14.05 -10.39
C ALA A 135 5.41 14.21 -11.27
N GLN A 136 5.03 13.16 -12.02
CA GLN A 136 3.78 13.08 -12.80
C GLN A 136 3.57 14.23 -13.81
N THR A 137 4.66 14.75 -14.39
CA THR A 137 4.60 15.74 -15.47
C THR A 137 4.79 15.08 -16.84
N PRO A 138 4.20 15.62 -17.92
CA PRO A 138 4.44 15.10 -19.26
C PRO A 138 5.93 15.12 -19.66
N ALA A 139 6.65 16.18 -19.25
CA ALA A 139 8.08 16.32 -19.50
C ALA A 139 8.92 15.24 -18.79
N SER A 140 8.63 14.98 -17.52
CA SER A 140 9.35 13.95 -16.76
C SER A 140 9.06 12.54 -17.26
N LEU A 141 7.79 12.24 -17.60
CA LEU A 141 7.41 10.95 -18.18
C LEU A 141 8.10 10.70 -19.53
N ASN A 142 8.08 11.68 -20.44
CA ASN A 142 8.75 11.55 -21.74
C ASN A 142 10.26 11.36 -21.60
N ALA A 143 10.89 12.12 -20.69
CA ALA A 143 12.32 12.02 -20.43
C ALA A 143 12.72 10.60 -19.99
N VAL A 144 11.97 10.02 -19.04
CA VAL A 144 12.21 8.65 -18.56
C VAL A 144 11.97 7.63 -19.66
N LEU A 145 10.87 7.73 -20.42
CA LEU A 145 10.57 6.77 -21.48
C LEU A 145 11.61 6.82 -22.62
N LYS A 146 12.03 8.02 -23.01
CA LYS A 146 13.10 8.20 -23.99
C LYS A 146 14.42 7.59 -23.51
N TYR A 147 14.73 7.75 -22.22
CA TYR A 147 15.90 7.12 -21.62
C TYR A 147 15.80 5.59 -21.65
N LEU A 148 14.67 5.02 -21.25
CA LEU A 148 14.43 3.57 -21.27
C LEU A 148 14.53 3.00 -22.69
N ASP A 149 13.92 3.68 -23.67
CA ASP A 149 13.98 3.29 -25.08
C ASP A 149 15.41 3.36 -25.66
N ASN A 150 16.23 4.32 -25.22
CA ASN A 150 17.64 4.44 -25.65
C ASN A 150 18.57 3.47 -24.91
N SER A 151 18.27 3.12 -23.66
CA SER A 151 19.07 2.26 -22.79
C SER A 151 18.96 0.74 -23.10
N MET A 152 18.40 0.39 -24.26
CA MET A 152 18.03 -0.97 -24.69
C MET A 152 19.17 -2.01 -24.66
N ASN A 153 20.44 -1.58 -24.65
CA ASN A 153 21.63 -2.44 -24.66
C ASN A 153 22.38 -2.52 -23.32
N THR A 154 21.82 -1.99 -22.23
CA THR A 154 22.50 -1.96 -20.92
C THR A 154 22.21 -3.21 -20.08
N LYS A 155 23.20 -3.68 -19.29
CA LYS A 155 23.08 -4.88 -18.43
C LYS A 155 21.94 -4.78 -17.39
N ASN A 156 21.50 -3.58 -17.03
CA ASN A 156 20.52 -3.34 -15.96
C ASN A 156 19.13 -2.95 -16.49
N LYS A 157 18.85 -3.20 -17.78
CA LYS A 157 17.61 -2.77 -18.44
C LYS A 157 16.35 -3.28 -17.74
N VAL A 158 16.33 -4.56 -17.36
CA VAL A 158 15.16 -5.18 -16.71
C VAL A 158 14.84 -4.46 -15.41
N GLU A 159 15.84 -4.23 -14.57
CA GLU A 159 15.70 -3.54 -13.29
C GLU A 159 15.23 -2.08 -13.47
N LEU A 160 15.74 -1.35 -14.47
CA LEU A 160 15.30 0.02 -14.75
C LEU A 160 13.82 0.08 -15.17
N ILE A 161 13.36 -0.87 -15.99
CA ILE A 161 11.96 -0.96 -16.40
C ILE A 161 11.08 -1.36 -15.21
N GLU A 162 11.53 -2.31 -14.39
CA GLU A 162 10.80 -2.73 -13.20
C GLU A 162 10.60 -1.58 -12.21
N ILE A 163 11.62 -0.75 -11.97
CA ILE A 163 11.50 0.44 -11.13
C ILE A 163 10.59 1.49 -11.76
N PHE A 164 10.63 1.69 -13.07
CA PHE A 164 9.68 2.56 -13.77
C PHE A 164 8.22 2.10 -13.57
N LEU A 165 7.95 0.81 -13.76
CA LEU A 165 6.61 0.23 -13.59
C LEU A 165 6.15 0.31 -12.13
N MET A 166 7.06 0.07 -11.20
CA MET A 166 6.80 0.17 -9.77
C MET A 166 6.46 1.61 -9.36
N ALA A 167 7.28 2.59 -9.73
CA ALA A 167 7.00 3.98 -9.44
C ALA A 167 5.67 4.44 -10.08
N SER A 168 5.35 3.91 -11.27
CA SER A 168 4.06 4.18 -11.94
C SER A 168 2.87 3.57 -11.17
N THR A 169 3.07 2.38 -10.57
CA THR A 169 2.09 1.70 -9.71
C THR A 169 1.75 2.52 -8.48
N PHE A 170 2.63 3.39 -7.99
CA PHE A 170 2.42 4.26 -6.84
C PHE A 170 2.16 5.73 -7.17
N ALA A 171 2.03 6.10 -8.44
CA ALA A 171 1.69 7.47 -8.83
C ALA A 171 0.32 7.90 -8.23
N PRO A 172 0.24 8.93 -7.36
CA PRO A 172 -1.01 9.31 -6.70
C PRO A 172 -2.08 9.90 -7.64
N ARG A 173 -1.66 10.50 -8.76
CA ARG A 173 -2.52 11.13 -9.79
C ARG A 173 -2.04 10.75 -11.20
N PRO A 174 -2.22 9.48 -11.61
CA PRO A 174 -1.79 9.05 -12.94
C PRO A 174 -2.50 9.85 -14.05
N SER A 175 -1.85 9.99 -15.20
CA SER A 175 -2.44 10.63 -16.38
C SER A 175 -2.89 9.58 -17.40
N ASN A 176 -3.88 9.91 -18.24
CA ASN A 176 -4.30 9.03 -19.35
C ASN A 176 -3.12 8.70 -20.28
N SER A 177 -2.21 9.66 -20.49
CA SER A 177 -1.00 9.45 -21.29
C SER A 177 -0.06 8.40 -20.70
N LEU A 178 0.02 8.28 -19.37
CA LEU A 178 0.83 7.24 -18.71
C LEU A 178 0.29 5.84 -19.05
N LEU A 179 -1.03 5.65 -18.91
CA LEU A 179 -1.68 4.38 -19.21
C LEU A 179 -1.50 3.99 -20.68
N ASP A 180 -1.80 4.92 -21.60
CA ASP A 180 -1.64 4.71 -23.05
C ASP A 180 -0.19 4.32 -23.42
N LYS A 181 0.81 5.03 -22.88
CA LYS A 181 2.22 4.76 -23.20
C LYS A 181 2.74 3.43 -22.66
N ILE A 182 2.20 2.95 -21.54
CA ILE A 182 2.53 1.62 -21.01
C ILE A 182 1.85 0.54 -21.88
N LEU A 183 0.59 0.73 -22.27
CA LEU A 183 -0.12 -0.17 -23.17
C LEU A 183 0.60 -0.32 -24.52
N GLU A 184 1.05 0.79 -25.12
CA GLU A 184 1.83 0.78 -26.37
C GLU A 184 3.17 0.04 -26.26
N ARG A 185 3.79 0.05 -25.06
CA ARG A 185 5.07 -0.59 -24.79
C ARG A 185 4.97 -2.01 -24.26
N LEU A 186 3.76 -2.48 -23.92
CA LEU A 186 3.51 -3.85 -23.48
C LEU A 186 4.18 -4.91 -24.37
N PRO A 187 4.04 -4.92 -25.72
CA PRO A 187 4.69 -5.92 -26.56
C PRO A 187 6.24 -5.84 -26.52
N LYS A 188 6.80 -4.65 -26.28
CA LYS A 188 8.24 -4.48 -26.11
C LYS A 188 8.71 -5.02 -24.76
N PHE A 189 7.94 -4.79 -23.70
CA PHE A 189 8.28 -5.30 -22.36
C PHE A 189 8.17 -6.83 -22.28
N THR A 190 7.17 -7.42 -22.90
CA THR A 190 6.99 -8.88 -22.93
C THR A 190 8.08 -9.63 -23.69
N THR A 191 8.70 -9.00 -24.70
CA THR A 191 9.79 -9.60 -25.48
C THR A 191 11.14 -9.55 -24.75
N ILE A 192 11.27 -8.70 -23.72
CA ILE A 192 12.50 -8.57 -22.94
C ILE A 192 12.56 -9.63 -21.84
N ASP A 193 11.50 -9.76 -21.04
CA ASP A 193 11.46 -10.68 -19.90
C ASP A 193 9.99 -11.03 -19.56
N VAL A 194 9.76 -12.29 -19.21
CA VAL A 194 8.46 -12.80 -18.72
C VAL A 194 8.10 -12.16 -17.37
N GLN A 195 9.09 -11.85 -16.53
CA GLN A 195 8.84 -11.18 -15.24
C GLN A 195 8.34 -9.74 -15.43
N LEU A 196 8.84 -9.04 -16.45
CA LEU A 196 8.36 -7.70 -16.80
C LEU A 196 6.92 -7.72 -17.30
N GLU A 197 6.51 -8.78 -17.99
CA GLU A 197 5.11 -8.98 -18.38
C GLU A 197 4.20 -9.04 -17.14
N GLN A 198 4.59 -9.76 -16.08
CA GLN A 198 3.78 -9.76 -14.86
C GLN A 198 3.71 -8.36 -14.21
N SER A 199 4.85 -7.68 -14.09
CA SER A 199 4.91 -6.34 -13.50
C SER A 199 4.13 -5.30 -14.30
N THR A 200 4.07 -5.40 -15.64
CA THR A 200 3.27 -4.47 -16.46
C THR A 200 1.78 -4.66 -16.25
N TYR A 201 1.27 -5.91 -16.18
CA TYR A 201 -0.14 -6.16 -15.92
C TYR A 201 -0.57 -5.65 -14.53
N LEU A 202 0.26 -5.87 -13.50
CA LEU A 202 0.03 -5.34 -12.16
C LEU A 202 0.01 -3.80 -12.14
N ALA A 203 0.94 -3.15 -12.84
CA ALA A 203 0.99 -1.69 -12.95
C ALA A 203 -0.22 -1.12 -13.71
N LEU A 204 -0.63 -1.76 -14.81
CA LEU A 204 -1.81 -1.37 -15.58
C LEU A 204 -3.09 -1.42 -14.73
N GLY A 205 -3.26 -2.47 -13.93
CA GLY A 205 -4.37 -2.58 -12.98
C GLY A 205 -4.39 -1.42 -11.98
N ALA A 206 -3.27 -1.16 -11.31
CA ALA A 206 -3.15 -0.09 -10.31
C ALA A 206 -3.40 1.31 -10.88
N ILE A 207 -2.85 1.60 -12.07
CA ILE A 207 -3.06 2.87 -12.76
C ILE A 207 -4.52 3.03 -13.17
N THR A 208 -5.15 1.96 -13.65
CA THR A 208 -6.56 1.95 -14.05
C THR A 208 -7.48 2.22 -12.87
N HIS A 209 -7.22 1.60 -11.71
CA HIS A 209 -7.95 1.86 -10.47
C HIS A 209 -7.95 3.36 -10.11
N ARG A 210 -6.76 3.96 -10.01
CA ARG A 210 -6.63 5.38 -9.65
C ARG A 210 -7.17 6.33 -10.71
N LEU A 211 -7.03 6.00 -12.00
CA LEU A 211 -7.63 6.79 -13.07
C LEU A 211 -9.16 6.77 -12.99
N PHE A 212 -9.76 5.63 -12.67
CA PHE A 212 -11.20 5.49 -12.51
C PHE A 212 -11.73 6.32 -11.33
N ASP A 213 -11.00 6.33 -10.20
CA ASP A 213 -11.33 7.16 -9.03
C ASP A 213 -11.29 8.66 -9.32
N LEU A 214 -10.36 9.11 -10.19
CA LEU A 214 -10.24 10.51 -10.59
C LEU A 214 -11.25 10.89 -11.68
N ASN A 215 -11.39 10.06 -12.70
CA ASN A 215 -12.20 10.27 -13.90
C ASN A 215 -12.88 8.96 -14.31
N LYS A 216 -14.15 8.82 -13.94
CA LYS A 216 -14.95 7.59 -14.13
C LYS A 216 -14.99 7.04 -15.57
N THR A 217 -14.73 7.88 -16.59
CA THR A 217 -14.76 7.48 -18.01
C THR A 217 -13.55 8.04 -18.74
N SER A 218 -12.69 7.17 -19.26
CA SER A 218 -11.59 7.54 -20.15
C SER A 218 -11.41 6.49 -21.26
N SER A 219 -11.04 6.94 -22.47
CA SER A 219 -10.73 6.05 -23.60
C SER A 219 -9.57 5.09 -23.30
N ALA A 220 -8.67 5.47 -22.39
CA ALA A 220 -7.57 4.62 -21.96
C ALA A 220 -8.05 3.42 -21.13
N ILE A 221 -9.12 3.58 -20.32
CA ILE A 221 -9.75 2.48 -19.58
C ILE A 221 -10.38 1.48 -20.55
N GLU A 222 -11.03 1.94 -21.63
CA GLU A 222 -11.58 1.05 -22.67
C GLU A 222 -10.50 0.26 -23.41
N LYS A 223 -9.33 0.86 -23.67
CA LYS A 223 -8.19 0.10 -24.23
C LYS A 223 -7.70 -0.98 -23.25
N TYR A 224 -7.72 -0.70 -21.95
CA TYR A 224 -7.38 -1.70 -20.94
C TYR A 224 -8.42 -2.84 -20.89
N THR A 225 -9.73 -2.55 -20.98
CA THR A 225 -10.76 -3.61 -21.01
C THR A 225 -10.62 -4.52 -22.23
N THR A 226 -10.38 -3.94 -23.41
CA THR A 226 -10.14 -4.72 -24.63
C THR A 226 -8.89 -5.59 -24.51
N LEU A 227 -7.82 -5.10 -23.84
CA LEU A 227 -6.64 -5.90 -23.54
C LEU A 227 -6.97 -7.09 -22.62
N LEU A 228 -7.75 -6.89 -21.55
CA LEU A 228 -8.13 -7.99 -20.65
C LEU A 228 -8.89 -9.11 -21.39
N HIS A 229 -9.84 -8.75 -22.26
CA HIS A 229 -10.61 -9.73 -23.03
C HIS A 229 -9.78 -10.46 -24.09
N ASN A 230 -8.80 -9.79 -24.70
CA ASN A 230 -7.95 -10.39 -25.74
C ASN A 230 -6.80 -11.23 -25.18
N THR A 231 -6.47 -11.09 -23.90
CA THR A 231 -5.34 -11.75 -23.27
C THR A 231 -5.63 -13.23 -23.01
N LYS A 232 -4.88 -14.12 -23.67
CA LYS A 232 -5.02 -15.58 -23.47
C LYS A 232 -4.46 -16.07 -22.13
N LYS A 233 -3.44 -15.40 -21.59
CA LYS A 233 -2.80 -15.73 -20.32
C LYS A 233 -3.65 -15.24 -19.14
N LYS A 234 -4.64 -16.04 -18.75
CA LYS A 234 -5.60 -15.71 -17.68
C LYS A 234 -4.95 -15.33 -16.34
N ALA A 235 -3.83 -15.96 -15.96
CA ALA A 235 -3.11 -15.61 -14.73
C ALA A 235 -2.74 -14.11 -14.66
N LEU A 236 -2.28 -13.54 -15.78
CA LEU A 236 -1.93 -12.11 -15.87
C LEU A 236 -3.16 -11.21 -15.74
N VAL A 237 -4.28 -11.64 -16.32
CA VAL A 237 -5.56 -10.93 -16.20
C VAL A 237 -5.96 -10.84 -14.73
N TYR A 238 -5.99 -11.97 -14.00
CA TYR A 238 -6.39 -12.00 -12.59
C TYR A 238 -5.45 -11.22 -11.67
N LEU A 239 -4.13 -11.30 -11.91
CA LEU A 239 -3.16 -10.46 -11.23
C LEU A 239 -3.43 -8.96 -11.47
N SER A 240 -3.71 -8.55 -12.71
CA SER A 240 -4.05 -7.15 -12.98
C SER A 240 -5.35 -6.71 -12.30
N LEU A 241 -6.34 -7.61 -12.23
CA LEU A 241 -7.64 -7.34 -11.62
C LEU A 241 -7.54 -7.18 -10.10
N TYR A 242 -6.60 -7.88 -9.45
CA TYR A 242 -6.28 -7.66 -8.04
C TYR A 242 -5.99 -6.18 -7.76
N ASN A 243 -5.14 -5.55 -8.58
CA ASN A 243 -4.79 -4.13 -8.42
C ASN A 243 -5.85 -3.18 -8.98
N ALA A 244 -6.62 -3.60 -9.98
CA ALA A 244 -7.67 -2.77 -10.57
C ALA A 244 -8.84 -2.54 -9.61
N LYS A 245 -9.25 -3.57 -8.85
CA LYS A 245 -10.35 -3.52 -7.87
C LYS A 245 -11.57 -2.72 -8.39
N LEU A 246 -12.02 -3.02 -9.61
CA LEU A 246 -13.19 -2.37 -10.22
C LEU A 246 -14.33 -3.37 -10.37
N ASP A 247 -15.52 -2.97 -9.94
CA ASP A 247 -16.76 -3.77 -9.98
C ASP A 247 -17.10 -4.21 -11.41
N LEU A 248 -16.75 -3.37 -12.40
CA LEU A 248 -16.91 -3.64 -13.83
C LEU A 248 -16.31 -4.98 -14.28
N TYR A 249 -15.26 -5.45 -13.60
CA TYR A 249 -14.52 -6.67 -13.98
C TYR A 249 -14.81 -7.86 -13.06
N GLN A 250 -15.72 -7.72 -12.09
CA GLN A 250 -16.01 -8.78 -11.14
C GLN A 250 -16.53 -10.04 -11.83
N SER A 251 -17.32 -9.90 -12.90
CA SER A 251 -17.85 -11.02 -13.70
C SER A 251 -16.75 -11.93 -14.28
N ILE A 252 -15.61 -11.35 -14.69
CA ILE A 252 -14.47 -12.10 -15.23
C ILE A 252 -13.89 -13.05 -14.17
N LEU A 253 -13.85 -12.61 -12.91
CA LEU A 253 -13.37 -13.42 -11.79
C LEU A 253 -14.37 -14.52 -11.44
N ILE A 254 -15.67 -14.19 -11.39
CA ILE A 254 -16.74 -15.12 -11.05
C ILE A 254 -16.78 -16.32 -11.99
N ASP A 255 -16.61 -16.08 -13.30
CA ASP A 255 -16.61 -17.13 -14.31
C ASP A 255 -15.49 -18.16 -14.09
N GLU A 256 -14.32 -17.71 -13.64
CA GLU A 256 -13.20 -18.62 -13.34
C GLU A 256 -13.42 -19.35 -12.02
N ILE A 257 -13.88 -18.66 -10.97
CA ILE A 257 -14.15 -19.24 -9.65
C ILE A 257 -15.26 -20.30 -9.73
N ARG A 258 -16.26 -20.11 -10.61
CA ARG A 258 -17.33 -21.09 -10.84
C ARG A 258 -16.79 -22.41 -11.39
N ARG A 259 -15.84 -22.33 -12.33
CA ARG A 259 -15.24 -23.51 -12.98
C ARG A 259 -14.21 -24.16 -12.07
N CYS A 260 -13.27 -23.37 -11.56
CA CYS A 260 -12.19 -23.79 -10.67
C CYS A 260 -11.49 -25.08 -11.15
N ASN A 261 -11.21 -25.17 -12.46
CA ASN A 261 -10.57 -26.35 -13.06
C ASN A 261 -9.08 -26.43 -12.72
N ASP A 262 -8.41 -25.27 -12.69
CA ASP A 262 -7.01 -25.12 -12.32
C ASP A 262 -6.95 -24.46 -10.94
N THR A 263 -6.28 -25.11 -9.99
CA THR A 263 -6.18 -24.66 -8.60
C THR A 263 -5.48 -23.31 -8.49
N ASN A 264 -4.44 -23.07 -9.29
CA ASN A 264 -3.64 -21.86 -9.23
C ASN A 264 -4.42 -20.67 -9.81
N LEU A 265 -5.09 -20.86 -10.95
CA LEU A 265 -5.95 -19.83 -11.54
C LEU A 265 -7.15 -19.52 -10.65
N CYS A 266 -7.76 -20.54 -10.06
CA CYS A 266 -8.87 -20.38 -9.12
C CYS A 266 -8.43 -19.62 -7.86
N TRP A 267 -7.25 -19.95 -7.31
CA TRP A 267 -6.67 -19.23 -6.19
C TRP A 267 -6.37 -17.77 -6.54
N LEU A 268 -5.77 -17.48 -7.69
CA LEU A 268 -5.51 -16.11 -8.15
C LEU A 268 -6.80 -15.29 -8.29
N ALA A 269 -7.85 -15.87 -8.86
CA ALA A 269 -9.14 -15.20 -9.01
C ALA A 269 -9.81 -14.92 -7.66
N LEU A 270 -9.76 -15.88 -6.72
CA LEU A 270 -10.24 -15.69 -5.34
C LEU A 270 -9.42 -14.64 -4.59
N ASN A 271 -8.09 -14.68 -4.74
CA ASN A 271 -7.20 -13.72 -4.11
C ASN A 271 -7.49 -12.29 -4.62
N ALA A 272 -7.71 -12.10 -5.92
CA ALA A 272 -8.16 -10.82 -6.47
C ALA A 272 -9.49 -10.35 -5.84
N LEU A 273 -10.41 -11.28 -5.59
CA LEU A 273 -11.70 -10.99 -4.96
C LEU A 273 -11.58 -10.51 -3.49
N THR A 274 -10.46 -10.79 -2.81
CA THR A 274 -10.21 -10.30 -1.44
C THR A 274 -10.05 -8.79 -1.32
N GLN A 275 -9.70 -8.12 -2.42
CA GLN A 275 -9.53 -6.67 -2.48
C GLN A 275 -10.87 -5.94 -2.60
N TYR A 276 -11.89 -6.58 -3.16
CA TYR A 276 -13.20 -6.00 -3.36
C TYR A 276 -13.96 -5.81 -2.05
N ASP A 277 -14.83 -4.81 -1.99
CA ASP A 277 -15.59 -4.54 -0.77
C ASP A 277 -16.73 -5.56 -0.62
N PRO A 278 -16.87 -6.21 0.55
CA PRO A 278 -17.80 -7.32 0.73
C PRO A 278 -19.28 -6.91 0.61
N GLU A 279 -19.59 -5.62 0.78
CA GLU A 279 -20.93 -5.07 0.58
C GLU A 279 -21.38 -5.11 -0.89
N GLN A 280 -20.43 -5.21 -1.82
CA GLN A 280 -20.68 -5.26 -3.26
C GLN A 280 -20.82 -6.70 -3.78
N PHE A 281 -20.73 -7.71 -2.92
CA PHE A 281 -20.83 -9.10 -3.36
C PHE A 281 -22.27 -9.47 -3.69
N SER A 282 -22.50 -9.95 -4.92
CA SER A 282 -23.79 -10.49 -5.32
C SER A 282 -24.11 -11.79 -4.57
N THR A 283 -25.39 -12.11 -4.44
CA THR A 283 -25.87 -13.37 -3.83
C THR A 283 -25.33 -14.60 -4.56
N GLU A 284 -25.05 -14.47 -5.86
CA GLU A 284 -24.42 -15.48 -6.69
C GLU A 284 -23.00 -15.80 -6.23
N ILE A 285 -22.16 -14.77 -5.95
CA ILE A 285 -20.80 -14.96 -5.42
C ILE A 285 -20.85 -15.74 -4.11
N ILE A 286 -21.73 -15.34 -3.19
CA ILE A 286 -21.87 -15.97 -1.87
C ILE A 286 -22.24 -17.46 -2.03
N SER A 287 -23.12 -17.80 -2.97
CA SER A 287 -23.50 -19.18 -3.27
C SER A 287 -22.33 -20.02 -3.83
N ILE A 288 -21.50 -19.41 -4.68
CA ILE A 288 -20.32 -20.04 -5.26
C ILE A 288 -19.27 -20.29 -4.16
N LEU A 289 -18.98 -19.29 -3.33
CA LEU A 289 -18.05 -19.43 -2.20
C LEU A 289 -18.51 -20.52 -1.22
N ARG A 290 -19.81 -20.57 -0.89
CA ARG A 290 -20.39 -21.61 -0.03
C ARG A 290 -20.18 -23.01 -0.62
N SER A 291 -20.47 -23.17 -1.90
CA SER A 291 -20.35 -24.46 -2.58
C SER A 291 -18.89 -24.93 -2.72
N ILE A 292 -17.92 -24.01 -2.84
CA ILE A 292 -16.48 -24.33 -2.85
C ILE A 292 -15.99 -24.72 -1.46
N TYR A 293 -16.35 -23.94 -0.44
CA TYR A 293 -15.92 -24.18 0.94
C TYR A 293 -16.37 -25.55 1.47
N HIS A 294 -17.64 -25.92 1.20
CA HIS A 294 -18.25 -27.18 1.64
C HIS A 294 -18.06 -28.35 0.67
N GLU A 295 -17.31 -28.19 -0.42
CA GLU A 295 -17.06 -29.24 -1.41
C GLU A 295 -18.36 -29.95 -1.88
N GLN A 296 -19.40 -29.18 -2.21
CA GLN A 296 -20.68 -29.77 -2.62
C GLN A 296 -20.54 -30.60 -3.92
N LYS A 297 -21.19 -31.78 -3.95
CA LYS A 297 -21.02 -32.90 -4.90
C LYS A 297 -20.63 -32.52 -6.35
N GLY A 298 -19.59 -33.18 -6.87
CA GLY A 298 -19.18 -33.12 -8.28
C GLY A 298 -17.93 -32.27 -8.55
N ARG A 299 -17.39 -31.58 -7.54
CA ARG A 299 -16.10 -30.88 -7.63
C ARG A 299 -14.96 -31.78 -7.13
N VAL A 300 -13.82 -31.70 -7.81
CA VAL A 300 -12.54 -32.28 -7.35
C VAL A 300 -12.24 -31.73 -5.95
N LYS A 301 -11.65 -32.55 -5.05
CA LYS A 301 -11.18 -32.09 -3.73
C LYS A 301 -10.39 -30.79 -3.92
N THR A 302 -10.91 -29.69 -3.39
CA THR A 302 -10.31 -28.37 -3.55
C THR A 302 -9.16 -28.20 -2.57
N ASN A 303 -8.13 -27.46 -2.98
CA ASN A 303 -6.96 -27.19 -2.14
C ASN A 303 -7.40 -26.50 -0.83
N LEU A 304 -6.71 -26.82 0.27
CA LEU A 304 -6.92 -26.25 1.61
C LEU A 304 -6.88 -24.71 1.59
N GLN A 305 -5.95 -24.13 0.82
CA GLN A 305 -5.79 -22.67 0.66
C GLN A 305 -7.03 -22.02 0.02
N ILE A 306 -7.61 -22.66 -1.00
CA ILE A 306 -8.83 -22.18 -1.68
C ILE A 306 -9.99 -22.17 -0.68
N ARG A 307 -10.16 -23.26 0.09
CA ARG A 307 -11.21 -23.35 1.12
C ARG A 307 -11.01 -22.31 2.22
N GLN A 308 -9.78 -22.11 2.67
CA GLN A 308 -9.43 -21.06 3.64
C GLN A 308 -9.88 -19.68 3.13
N LEU A 309 -9.50 -19.30 1.91
CA LEU A 309 -9.88 -18.01 1.32
C LEU A 309 -11.40 -17.86 1.18
N CYS A 310 -12.11 -18.89 0.72
CA CYS A 310 -13.57 -18.85 0.65
C CYS A 310 -14.20 -18.65 2.04
N GLY A 311 -13.70 -19.35 3.07
CA GLY A 311 -14.16 -19.18 4.44
C GLY A 311 -13.93 -17.77 4.98
N GLN A 312 -12.76 -17.18 4.70
CA GLN A 312 -12.46 -15.79 5.04
C GLN A 312 -13.41 -14.79 4.35
N LEU A 313 -13.64 -14.97 3.04
CA LEU A 313 -14.53 -14.10 2.26
C LEU A 313 -15.98 -14.19 2.76
N LEU A 314 -16.48 -15.40 3.05
CA LEU A 314 -17.82 -15.61 3.59
C LEU A 314 -18.03 -14.97 4.96
N LEU A 315 -17.00 -14.94 5.81
CA LEU A 315 -17.07 -14.30 7.12
C LEU A 315 -16.90 -12.77 7.05
N ARG A 316 -16.38 -12.24 5.94
CA ARG A 316 -16.30 -10.79 5.69
C ARG A 316 -17.64 -10.20 5.23
N THR A 317 -18.53 -11.00 4.65
CA THR A 317 -19.88 -10.57 4.27
C THR A 317 -20.84 -10.63 5.46
N ASP A 318 -22.04 -10.04 5.32
CA ASP A 318 -23.06 -10.12 6.37
C ASP A 318 -23.69 -11.52 6.40
N ILE A 319 -23.03 -12.42 7.12
CA ILE A 319 -23.36 -13.85 7.13
C ILE A 319 -24.69 -14.13 7.85
N SER A 320 -25.48 -15.05 7.28
CA SER A 320 -26.69 -15.57 7.90
C SER A 320 -26.37 -16.49 9.08
N ILE A 321 -27.29 -16.62 10.04
CA ILE A 321 -27.11 -17.52 11.20
C ILE A 321 -26.93 -18.98 10.75
N GLY A 322 -27.68 -19.41 9.72
CA GLY A 322 -27.59 -20.77 9.18
C GLY A 322 -26.24 -21.05 8.52
N ASP A 323 -25.71 -20.09 7.75
CA ASP A 323 -24.37 -20.21 7.15
C ASP A 323 -23.27 -20.21 8.21
N LEU A 324 -23.39 -19.33 9.22
CA LEU A 324 -22.46 -19.30 10.34
C LEU A 324 -22.46 -20.64 11.10
N MET A 325 -23.64 -21.23 11.30
CA MET A 325 -23.77 -22.56 11.91
C MET A 325 -23.07 -23.63 11.08
N ASN A 326 -23.25 -23.65 9.76
CA ASN A 326 -22.58 -24.59 8.86
C ASN A 326 -21.05 -24.42 8.87
N LEU A 327 -20.55 -23.18 8.95
CA LEU A 327 -19.12 -22.91 9.08
C LEU A 327 -18.57 -23.40 10.42
N ILE A 328 -19.29 -23.17 11.53
CA ILE A 328 -18.88 -23.67 12.85
C ILE A 328 -18.87 -25.19 12.87
N LEU A 329 -19.91 -25.86 12.34
CA LEU A 329 -19.95 -27.32 12.25
C LEU A 329 -18.80 -27.87 11.40
N SER A 330 -18.49 -27.21 10.27
CA SER A 330 -17.33 -27.56 9.44
C SER A 330 -16.00 -27.33 10.15
N ALA A 331 -15.91 -26.32 11.03
CA ALA A 331 -14.70 -26.05 11.79
C ALA A 331 -14.48 -27.06 12.93
N LEU A 332 -15.58 -27.62 13.47
CA LEU A 332 -15.57 -28.67 14.49
C LEU A 332 -15.35 -30.06 13.91
N ASP A 333 -15.50 -30.23 12.59
CA ASP A 333 -15.23 -31.50 11.93
C ASP A 333 -13.75 -31.87 12.02
N LYS A 334 -13.48 -33.13 12.37
CA LYS A 334 -12.14 -33.66 12.61
C LYS A 334 -11.43 -34.09 11.32
N THR A 335 -12.10 -34.06 10.16
CA THR A 335 -11.53 -34.46 8.87
C THR A 335 -10.32 -33.61 8.47
N ASN A 336 -10.41 -32.29 8.62
CA ASN A 336 -9.34 -31.33 8.30
C ASN A 336 -8.99 -30.48 9.52
N HIS A 337 -8.24 -31.06 10.46
CA HIS A 337 -7.89 -30.42 11.73
C HIS A 337 -7.32 -28.99 11.56
N GLN A 338 -6.37 -28.77 10.64
CA GLN A 338 -5.70 -27.47 10.47
C GLN A 338 -6.63 -26.37 9.95
N LEU A 339 -7.53 -26.69 9.01
CA LEU A 339 -8.54 -25.74 8.54
C LEU A 339 -9.59 -25.48 9.62
N GLY A 340 -9.97 -26.51 10.37
CA GLY A 340 -10.90 -26.35 11.50
C GLY A 340 -10.36 -25.42 12.58
N VAL A 341 -9.10 -25.59 12.99
CA VAL A 341 -8.42 -24.69 13.93
C VAL A 341 -8.39 -23.27 13.38
N TYR A 342 -7.99 -23.13 12.11
CA TYR A 342 -7.91 -21.82 11.45
C TYR A 342 -9.26 -21.10 11.44
N MET A 343 -10.32 -21.78 10.99
CA MET A 343 -11.67 -21.21 10.91
C MET A 343 -12.22 -20.87 12.29
N TRP A 344 -11.97 -21.71 13.30
CA TRP A 344 -12.36 -21.40 14.67
C TRP A 344 -11.65 -20.15 15.19
N ARG A 345 -10.33 -20.05 14.97
CA ARG A 345 -9.53 -18.87 15.36
C ARG A 345 -10.02 -17.61 14.67
N LEU A 346 -10.34 -17.71 13.38
CA LEU A 346 -10.95 -16.64 12.60
C LEU A 346 -12.30 -16.19 13.19
N ILE A 347 -13.22 -17.12 13.45
CA ILE A 347 -14.54 -16.83 14.04
C ILE A 347 -14.39 -16.20 15.43
N SER A 348 -13.52 -16.76 16.27
CA SER A 348 -13.27 -16.22 17.63
C SER A 348 -12.71 -14.80 17.59
N THR A 349 -11.75 -14.54 16.71
CA THR A 349 -11.15 -13.21 16.52
C THR A 349 -12.16 -12.20 16.00
N MET A 350 -13.04 -12.61 15.08
CA MET A 350 -14.13 -11.73 14.62
C MET A 350 -15.10 -11.42 15.75
N ALA A 351 -15.43 -12.40 16.59
CA ALA A 351 -16.31 -12.21 17.74
C ALA A 351 -15.70 -11.31 18.82
N GLU A 352 -14.37 -11.29 18.98
CA GLU A 352 -13.67 -10.37 19.89
C GLU A 352 -13.71 -8.92 19.39
N ASN A 353 -13.76 -8.71 18.07
CA ASN A 353 -13.67 -7.38 17.46
C ASN A 353 -15.02 -6.78 17.06
N ASP A 354 -16.06 -7.61 16.86
CA ASP A 354 -17.40 -7.18 16.43
C ASP A 354 -18.48 -7.71 17.38
N GLU A 355 -19.11 -6.79 18.11
CA GLU A 355 -20.18 -7.09 19.06
C GLU A 355 -21.42 -7.69 18.39
N LEU A 356 -21.77 -7.26 17.17
CA LEU A 356 -22.92 -7.79 16.43
C LEU A 356 -22.68 -9.23 16.03
N PHE A 357 -21.46 -9.54 15.58
CA PHE A 357 -21.05 -10.90 15.27
C PHE A 357 -21.06 -11.79 16.51
N PHE A 358 -20.56 -11.29 17.65
CA PHE A 358 -20.62 -12.00 18.93
C PHE A 358 -22.07 -12.33 19.35
N ARG A 359 -23.02 -11.42 19.15
CA ARG A 359 -24.45 -11.67 19.43
C ARG A 359 -25.02 -12.80 18.57
N LYS A 360 -24.63 -12.91 17.29
CA LYS A 360 -25.03 -14.03 16.41
C LYS A 360 -24.51 -15.38 16.97
N ILE A 361 -23.25 -15.44 17.40
CA ILE A 361 -22.68 -16.66 18.02
C ILE A 361 -23.38 -17.00 19.35
N LYS A 362 -23.60 -15.99 20.20
CA LYS A 362 -24.29 -16.16 21.49
C LYS A 362 -25.71 -16.68 21.29
N PHE A 363 -26.41 -16.22 20.25
CA PHE A 363 -27.73 -16.74 19.89
C PHE A 363 -27.68 -18.21 19.49
N ILE A 364 -26.70 -18.63 18.68
CA ILE A 364 -26.50 -20.04 18.29
C ILE A 364 -26.27 -20.92 19.52
N TYR A 365 -25.42 -20.46 20.44
CA TYR A 365 -25.09 -21.19 21.66
C TYR A 365 -26.27 -21.28 22.64
N ASN A 366 -26.93 -20.14 22.94
CA ASN A 366 -28.03 -20.08 23.91
C ASN A 366 -29.24 -20.91 23.49
N ASN A 367 -29.49 -21.03 22.18
CA ASN A 367 -30.60 -21.82 21.65
C ASN A 367 -30.26 -23.30 21.46
N GLY A 368 -29.06 -23.74 21.86
CA GLY A 368 -28.65 -25.15 21.74
C GLY A 368 -28.56 -25.65 20.30
N LEU A 369 -28.33 -24.76 19.33
CA LEU A 369 -28.25 -25.14 17.91
C LEU A 369 -26.96 -25.92 17.59
N ILE A 370 -25.91 -25.72 18.40
CA ILE A 370 -24.64 -26.45 18.30
C ILE A 370 -24.14 -26.78 19.72
N ASP A 371 -23.82 -28.06 19.95
CA ASP A 371 -23.12 -28.48 21.16
C ASP A 371 -21.63 -28.13 21.10
N LEU A 372 -21.30 -27.00 21.74
CA LEU A 372 -19.94 -26.51 21.95
C LEU A 372 -19.33 -27.16 23.21
N THR A 373 -18.93 -28.42 23.11
CA THR A 373 -18.24 -29.13 24.19
C THR A 373 -16.72 -28.95 24.11
N TYR A 374 -16.04 -29.05 25.25
CA TYR A 374 -14.58 -28.93 25.33
C TYR A 374 -13.86 -29.94 24.42
N ASP A 375 -14.38 -31.16 24.25
CA ASP A 375 -13.79 -32.19 23.38
C ASP A 375 -13.86 -31.85 21.89
N ARG A 376 -14.91 -31.10 21.48
CA ARG A 376 -15.05 -30.64 20.09
C ARG A 376 -14.22 -29.40 19.80
N ILE A 377 -14.01 -28.54 20.80
CA ILE A 377 -13.20 -27.32 20.71
C ILE A 377 -11.71 -27.60 20.99
N ALA A 378 -11.37 -28.75 21.55
CA ALA A 378 -9.99 -29.16 21.79
C ALA A 378 -9.29 -29.47 20.45
N TYR A 379 -8.77 -28.42 19.83
CA TYR A 379 -8.12 -28.51 18.54
C TYR A 379 -6.68 -29.04 18.65
N LYS A 380 -6.38 -30.09 17.90
CA LYS A 380 -5.00 -30.53 17.61
C LYS A 380 -4.58 -29.90 16.28
N GLY A 381 -3.90 -28.76 16.33
CA GLY A 381 -3.41 -28.08 15.12
C GLY A 381 -2.55 -26.87 15.44
N GLN A 382 -1.75 -26.45 14.48
CA GLN A 382 -0.79 -25.35 14.59
C GLN A 382 -1.22 -24.07 13.87
N SER A 383 -2.19 -24.15 12.96
CA SER A 383 -2.77 -22.97 12.31
C SER A 383 -3.26 -21.94 13.32
N ASP A 384 -3.12 -20.67 12.97
CA ASP A 384 -3.50 -19.55 13.82
C ASP A 384 -4.10 -18.42 12.98
N TYR A 385 -4.96 -17.64 13.63
CA TYR A 385 -5.47 -16.39 13.08
C TYR A 385 -5.78 -15.46 14.23
N TYR A 386 -5.24 -14.25 14.17
CA TYR A 386 -5.60 -13.24 15.14
C TYR A 386 -5.33 -11.83 14.60
N ARG A 387 -6.02 -10.87 15.22
CA ARG A 387 -5.97 -9.47 14.88
C ARG A 387 -5.84 -8.66 16.15
N ARG A 388 -4.90 -7.70 16.17
CA ARG A 388 -4.67 -6.83 17.33
C ARG A 388 -4.43 -5.40 16.89
N GLN A 389 -4.69 -4.48 17.81
CA GLN A 389 -4.43 -3.07 17.58
C GLN A 389 -2.93 -2.79 17.73
N PHE A 390 -2.35 -2.17 16.70
CA PHE A 390 -0.96 -1.76 16.63
C PHE A 390 -0.77 -0.35 17.22
N LEU A 391 -1.62 0.60 16.79
CA LEU A 391 -1.54 2.01 17.14
C LEU A 391 -2.95 2.60 17.30
N GLN A 392 -3.12 3.53 18.25
CA GLN A 392 -4.33 4.33 18.42
C GLN A 392 -4.04 5.79 18.10
N THR A 393 -4.80 6.41 17.19
CA THR A 393 -4.74 7.86 16.94
C THR A 393 -6.12 8.49 17.18
N PHE A 394 -6.24 9.81 17.09
CA PHE A 394 -7.50 10.52 17.37
C PHE A 394 -8.61 10.26 16.33
N GLY A 395 -8.28 9.73 15.15
CA GLY A 395 -9.26 9.49 14.07
C GLY A 395 -9.20 8.10 13.44
N PHE A 396 -8.10 7.36 13.60
CA PHE A 396 -7.95 6.02 13.04
C PHE A 396 -7.21 5.08 14.00
N GLY A 397 -7.50 3.79 13.90
CA GLY A 397 -6.72 2.73 14.50
C GLY A 397 -5.87 2.03 13.45
N VAL A 398 -4.61 1.78 13.77
CA VAL A 398 -3.79 0.83 12.99
C VAL A 398 -3.88 -0.51 13.68
N TYR A 399 -4.10 -1.55 12.90
CA TYR A 399 -4.22 -2.92 13.36
C TYR A 399 -3.26 -3.80 12.56
N TYR A 400 -2.78 -4.85 13.18
CA TYR A 400 -2.05 -5.91 12.49
C TYR A 400 -2.87 -7.20 12.56
N THR A 401 -2.83 -7.96 11.48
CA THR A 401 -3.47 -9.28 11.37
C THR A 401 -2.41 -10.28 10.95
N ILE A 402 -2.42 -11.44 11.59
CA ILE A 402 -1.59 -12.57 11.19
C ILE A 402 -2.52 -13.75 10.91
N SER A 403 -2.43 -14.28 9.69
CA SER A 403 -3.06 -15.53 9.26
C SER A 403 -1.97 -16.57 9.03
N GLN A 404 -2.16 -17.77 9.55
CA GLN A 404 -1.21 -18.86 9.38
C GLN A 404 -1.96 -20.17 9.19
N LEU A 405 -1.80 -20.76 8.00
CA LEU A 405 -2.30 -22.07 7.66
C LEU A 405 -1.14 -23.06 7.63
N MET A 406 -1.17 -24.03 8.54
CA MET A 406 -0.23 -25.14 8.54
C MET A 406 -0.78 -26.33 7.76
N SER A 407 0.13 -27.16 7.27
CA SER A 407 -0.15 -28.49 6.80
C SER A 407 -0.51 -29.46 7.92
N ARG A 408 -0.98 -30.65 7.55
CA ARG A 408 -1.25 -31.73 8.49
C ARG A 408 -0.03 -32.08 9.35
N HIS A 409 1.16 -31.96 8.79
CA HIS A 409 2.44 -32.29 9.44
C HIS A 409 3.13 -31.08 10.09
N GLY A 410 2.47 -29.92 10.14
CA GLY A 410 3.02 -28.72 10.81
C GLY A 410 3.95 -27.86 9.95
N ALA A 411 4.12 -28.19 8.66
CA ALA A 411 4.82 -27.33 7.72
C ALA A 411 3.96 -26.11 7.34
N LEU A 412 4.58 -24.97 7.08
CA LEU A 412 3.91 -23.76 6.62
C LEU A 412 3.30 -23.99 5.22
N ARG A 413 2.01 -23.69 5.04
CA ARG A 413 1.39 -23.59 3.70
C ARG A 413 1.15 -22.15 3.29
N GLU A 414 0.55 -21.37 4.18
CA GLU A 414 0.24 -19.96 3.94
C GLU A 414 0.49 -19.16 5.22
N SER A 415 1.13 -18.01 5.10
CA SER A 415 1.24 -17.03 6.18
C SER A 415 1.08 -15.63 5.62
N ASP A 416 0.09 -14.86 6.09
CA ASP A 416 -0.03 -13.45 5.74
C ASP A 416 0.07 -12.59 6.98
N PHE A 417 0.89 -11.54 6.88
CA PHE A 417 0.98 -10.46 7.84
C PHE A 417 0.43 -9.20 7.20
N ASP A 418 -0.69 -8.70 7.70
CA ASP A 418 -1.35 -7.50 7.17
C ASP A 418 -1.29 -6.36 8.20
N LEU A 419 -0.88 -5.17 7.75
CA LEU A 419 -0.97 -3.91 8.48
C LEU A 419 -2.03 -3.03 7.83
N HIS A 420 -3.17 -2.89 8.50
CA HIS A 420 -4.28 -2.11 7.98
C HIS A 420 -4.63 -0.94 8.89
N ILE A 421 -4.95 0.16 8.23
CA ILE A 421 -5.42 1.40 8.83
C ILE A 421 -6.94 1.42 8.68
N GLN A 422 -7.65 1.60 9.80
CA GLN A 422 -9.10 1.67 9.82
C GLN A 422 -9.53 2.95 10.55
N GLN A 423 -10.34 3.77 9.88
CA GLN A 423 -10.97 4.93 10.51
C GLN A 423 -12.08 4.46 11.46
N TYR A 424 -12.25 5.10 12.62
CA TYR A 424 -13.24 4.62 13.60
C TYR A 424 -14.69 4.65 13.09
N ASP A 425 -15.05 5.68 12.31
CA ASP A 425 -16.40 5.85 11.78
C ASP A 425 -16.67 5.09 10.47
N LYS A 426 -15.65 4.54 9.81
CA LYS A 426 -15.80 3.83 8.54
C LYS A 426 -15.36 2.37 8.65
N LYS A 427 -16.09 1.48 7.97
CA LYS A 427 -15.69 0.08 7.81
C LYS A 427 -14.56 -0.09 6.79
N ASP A 428 -14.23 0.97 6.04
CA ASP A 428 -13.17 0.96 5.05
C ASP A 428 -11.83 0.61 5.69
N LYS A 429 -11.18 -0.42 5.15
CA LYS A 429 -9.86 -0.88 5.56
C LYS A 429 -8.87 -0.47 4.48
N PHE A 430 -7.85 0.30 4.86
CA PHE A 430 -6.74 0.61 3.99
C PHE A 430 -5.55 -0.29 4.36
N ASN A 431 -5.15 -1.20 3.47
CA ASN A 431 -3.98 -2.04 3.68
C ASN A 431 -2.71 -1.25 3.36
N PHE A 432 -1.93 -0.93 4.38
CA PHE A 432 -0.69 -0.19 4.24
C PHE A 432 0.44 -1.09 3.74
N LEU A 433 0.62 -2.24 4.39
CA LEU A 433 1.63 -3.24 4.05
C LEU A 433 1.06 -4.63 4.31
N SER A 434 1.23 -5.53 3.36
CA SER A 434 0.94 -6.95 3.55
C SER A 434 2.07 -7.81 2.99
N LEU A 435 2.52 -8.75 3.81
CA LEU A 435 3.59 -9.69 3.52
C LEU A 435 3.01 -11.11 3.61
N GLY A 436 2.88 -11.75 2.46
CA GLY A 436 2.40 -13.12 2.34
C GLY A 436 3.53 -14.07 1.98
N VAL A 437 3.66 -15.19 2.68
CA VAL A 437 4.54 -16.30 2.30
C VAL A 437 3.66 -17.51 2.02
N SER A 438 3.77 -18.05 0.82
CA SER A 438 3.12 -19.29 0.43
C SER A 438 4.16 -20.36 0.17
N ALA A 439 3.91 -21.57 0.66
CA ALA A 439 4.77 -22.70 0.40
C ALA A 439 3.94 -23.96 0.11
N SER A 440 4.37 -24.69 -0.89
CA SER A 440 3.76 -25.92 -1.39
C SER A 440 4.80 -27.03 -1.38
N GLY A 441 4.39 -28.27 -1.12
CA GLY A 441 5.28 -29.45 -1.15
C GLY A 441 6.30 -29.59 0.00
N LEU A 442 6.38 -28.66 0.96
CA LEU A 442 7.30 -28.76 2.12
C LEU A 442 6.96 -29.94 3.06
N GLU A 443 5.71 -30.41 3.05
CA GLU A 443 5.22 -31.45 3.96
C GLU A 443 5.97 -32.78 3.81
N ALA A 444 6.38 -33.11 2.59
CA ALA A 444 7.12 -34.33 2.26
C ALA A 444 8.54 -34.37 2.85
N TYR A 445 9.09 -33.21 3.24
CA TYR A 445 10.46 -33.08 3.76
C TYR A 445 10.53 -32.82 5.26
N VAL A 446 9.43 -32.38 5.84
CA VAL A 446 9.31 -32.06 7.27
C VAL A 446 8.87 -33.29 8.09
N SER A 447 8.31 -34.33 7.43
CA SER A 447 7.86 -35.56 8.09
C SER A 447 8.88 -36.70 7.95
N ASP A 448 9.12 -37.42 9.05
CA ASP A 448 9.99 -38.61 9.10
C ASP A 448 9.29 -39.86 8.51
N ASP A 449 7.97 -39.80 8.35
CA ASP A 449 7.15 -40.82 7.70
C ASP A 449 7.22 -40.69 6.17
N GLY A 450 8.33 -41.15 5.61
CA GLY A 450 8.42 -41.41 4.19
C GLY A 450 7.30 -42.35 3.74
N LYS A 451 6.41 -41.84 2.87
CA LYS A 451 5.34 -42.56 2.13
C LYS A 451 3.99 -42.71 2.83
N THR A 452 3.23 -41.63 2.98
CA THR A 452 1.76 -41.65 2.73
C THR A 452 1.28 -40.23 2.41
N SER A 453 1.54 -39.74 1.19
CA SER A 453 0.89 -38.54 0.69
C SER A 453 -0.28 -38.94 -0.20
N ASP A 454 -1.48 -38.96 0.38
CA ASP A 454 -2.76 -38.88 -0.35
C ASP A 454 -2.97 -37.48 -0.98
N THR A 455 -1.96 -36.60 -0.90
CA THR A 455 -1.92 -35.32 -1.61
C THR A 455 -1.33 -35.56 -3.00
N PRO A 456 -1.91 -34.99 -4.06
CA PRO A 456 -1.28 -35.02 -5.39
C PRO A 456 0.16 -34.50 -5.27
N ASP A 457 1.05 -35.00 -6.14
CA ASP A 457 2.43 -34.54 -6.25
C ASP A 457 2.45 -33.02 -6.51
N GLU A 458 2.40 -32.24 -5.43
CA GLU A 458 2.50 -30.79 -5.46
C GLU A 458 3.98 -30.44 -5.62
N ASP A 459 4.30 -29.68 -6.67
CA ASP A 459 5.66 -29.20 -6.89
C ASP A 459 6.11 -28.37 -5.69
N LEU A 460 7.29 -28.70 -5.17
CA LEU A 460 7.92 -27.98 -4.06
C LEU A 460 8.24 -26.56 -4.52
N GLN A 461 7.55 -25.58 -3.96
CA GLN A 461 7.74 -24.18 -4.33
C GLN A 461 7.39 -23.26 -3.16
N ALA A 462 8.11 -22.16 -3.01
CA ALA A 462 7.75 -21.10 -2.09
C ALA A 462 7.80 -19.73 -2.76
N GLU A 463 6.86 -18.88 -2.39
CA GLU A 463 6.66 -17.55 -2.96
C GLU A 463 6.45 -16.51 -1.85
N LEU A 464 7.05 -15.35 -2.05
CA LEU A 464 6.86 -14.15 -1.25
C LEU A 464 5.97 -13.16 -2.04
N ARG A 465 4.87 -12.74 -1.42
CA ARG A 465 3.96 -11.74 -1.94
C ARG A 465 4.05 -10.49 -1.09
N ILE A 466 4.20 -9.36 -1.76
CA ILE A 466 4.27 -8.05 -1.11
C ILE A 466 3.15 -7.20 -1.70
N THR A 467 2.28 -6.71 -0.82
CA THR A 467 1.27 -5.70 -1.16
C THR A 467 1.57 -4.45 -0.36
N LEU A 468 1.60 -3.30 -1.03
CA LEU A 468 1.91 -2.01 -0.42
C LEU A 468 0.87 -1.00 -0.88
N LEU A 469 0.30 -0.21 0.04
CA LEU A 469 -0.75 0.78 -0.27
C LEU A 469 -1.89 0.19 -1.13
N ASN A 470 -2.41 -0.97 -0.73
CA ASN A 470 -3.39 -1.80 -1.47
C ASN A 470 -2.94 -2.33 -2.86
N MET A 471 -1.71 -2.09 -3.29
CA MET A 471 -1.20 -2.52 -4.59
C MET A 471 -0.26 -3.72 -4.44
N GLN A 472 -0.60 -4.84 -5.07
CA GLN A 472 0.24 -6.02 -5.11
C GLN A 472 1.39 -5.83 -6.09
N LEU A 473 2.59 -6.13 -5.61
CA LEU A 473 3.80 -6.24 -6.41
C LEU A 473 3.93 -7.66 -6.96
N ARG A 474 4.82 -7.80 -7.95
CA ARG A 474 5.13 -9.10 -8.53
C ARG A 474 5.58 -10.07 -7.42
N PRO A 475 4.94 -11.25 -7.29
CA PRO A 475 5.41 -12.29 -6.37
C PRO A 475 6.84 -12.71 -6.69
N VAL A 476 7.64 -12.90 -5.64
CA VAL A 476 9.02 -13.35 -5.74
C VAL A 476 9.06 -14.84 -5.40
N VAL A 477 9.45 -15.67 -6.36
CA VAL A 477 9.67 -17.10 -6.11
C VAL A 477 10.98 -17.24 -5.33
N LEU A 478 10.90 -17.75 -4.10
CA LEU A 478 12.06 -17.95 -3.23
C LEU A 478 12.85 -19.18 -3.66
N PHE A 479 12.14 -20.26 -4.00
CA PHE A 479 12.71 -21.47 -4.59
C PHE A 479 11.63 -22.25 -5.34
N SER A 480 12.08 -23.08 -6.28
CA SER A 480 11.25 -24.04 -7.00
C SER A 480 12.04 -25.35 -7.15
N GLY A 481 11.37 -26.46 -6.88
CA GLY A 481 11.95 -27.79 -6.79
C GLY A 481 12.91 -27.98 -5.61
N VAL A 482 13.35 -29.23 -5.43
CA VAL A 482 14.27 -29.64 -4.35
C VAL A 482 15.64 -28.99 -4.52
N THR A 483 16.12 -28.91 -5.76
CA THR A 483 17.39 -28.26 -6.09
C THR A 483 17.36 -26.78 -5.75
N GLY A 484 16.23 -26.11 -6.03
CA GLY A 484 16.00 -24.72 -5.64
C GLY A 484 16.00 -24.53 -4.13
N LEU A 485 15.30 -25.39 -3.38
CA LEU A 485 15.27 -25.33 -1.92
C LEU A 485 16.67 -25.49 -1.33
N MET A 486 17.41 -26.52 -1.75
CA MET A 486 18.77 -26.77 -1.27
C MET A 486 19.71 -25.62 -1.64
N SER A 487 19.57 -25.05 -2.84
CA SER A 487 20.31 -23.84 -3.21
C SER A 487 19.95 -22.65 -2.32
N ALA A 488 18.67 -22.41 -2.06
CA ALA A 488 18.19 -21.31 -1.23
C ALA A 488 18.65 -21.43 0.23
N VAL A 489 18.66 -22.64 0.79
CA VAL A 489 19.14 -22.86 2.17
C VAL A 489 20.67 -22.68 2.27
N TRP A 490 21.43 -23.02 1.23
CA TRP A 490 22.91 -22.92 1.22
C TRP A 490 23.39 -21.52 0.85
N SER A 491 22.60 -20.79 0.07
CA SER A 491 22.80 -19.38 -0.27
C SER A 491 22.07 -18.43 0.67
N ALA A 492 21.42 -18.95 1.71
CA ALA A 492 20.70 -18.15 2.68
C ALA A 492 21.65 -17.10 3.29
N PRO A 493 21.28 -15.82 3.24
CA PRO A 493 22.16 -14.76 3.67
C PRO A 493 22.34 -14.83 5.18
N SER A 494 23.59 -15.00 5.61
CA SER A 494 23.98 -15.00 7.02
C SER A 494 23.99 -13.60 7.65
N GLU A 495 23.92 -12.56 6.82
CA GLU A 495 23.78 -11.16 7.22
C GLU A 495 22.51 -10.58 6.61
N LEU A 496 22.03 -9.45 7.14
CA LEU A 496 20.86 -8.76 6.60
C LEU A 496 21.16 -8.25 5.18
N THR A 497 20.47 -8.86 4.21
CA THR A 497 20.57 -8.48 2.80
C THR A 497 19.26 -7.88 2.33
N SER A 498 19.33 -6.75 1.64
CA SER A 498 18.15 -6.07 1.13
C SER A 498 17.56 -6.81 -0.07
N ALA A 499 16.32 -7.27 0.07
CA ALA A 499 15.54 -7.90 -0.99
C ALA A 499 14.79 -6.85 -1.82
N PHE A 500 14.37 -5.74 -1.21
CA PHE A 500 13.55 -4.73 -1.87
C PHE A 500 13.86 -3.32 -1.35
N LYS A 501 14.09 -2.36 -2.27
CA LYS A 501 14.39 -0.96 -1.96
C LYS A 501 13.66 -0.03 -2.91
N SER A 502 12.90 0.93 -2.38
CA SER A 502 12.26 1.96 -3.22
C SER A 502 11.88 3.22 -2.45
N ASN A 503 11.84 4.36 -3.14
CA ASN A 503 11.20 5.59 -2.67
C ASN A 503 9.85 5.80 -3.36
N ILE A 504 8.83 6.00 -2.54
CA ILE A 504 7.43 5.99 -2.97
C ILE A 504 6.76 7.28 -2.52
N MET A 505 6.10 7.96 -3.45
CA MET A 505 5.23 9.09 -3.13
C MET A 505 3.86 8.56 -2.69
N ILE A 506 3.46 8.82 -1.45
CA ILE A 506 2.22 8.29 -0.87
C ILE A 506 1.04 9.23 -1.16
N HIS A 507 1.24 10.53 -0.93
CA HIS A 507 0.22 11.55 -1.18
C HIS A 507 0.80 12.76 -1.91
N ASP A 508 0.04 13.29 -2.85
CA ASP A 508 0.28 14.57 -3.52
C ASP A 508 -1.01 15.39 -3.54
N LEU A 509 -1.11 16.35 -2.62
CA LEU A 509 -2.22 17.28 -2.54
C LEU A 509 -1.70 18.68 -2.86
N SER A 510 -2.24 19.30 -3.90
CA SER A 510 -2.01 20.69 -4.22
C SER A 510 -3.36 21.35 -4.50
N ARG A 511 -3.66 22.44 -3.80
CA ARG A 511 -4.93 23.19 -3.88
C ARG A 511 -4.66 24.69 -3.82
N TYR A 512 -5.38 25.42 -4.65
CA TYR A 512 -5.47 26.87 -4.58
C TYR A 512 -6.81 27.23 -3.95
N ILE A 513 -6.78 28.09 -2.93
CA ILE A 513 -7.95 28.53 -2.17
C ILE A 513 -8.03 30.04 -2.30
N HIS A 514 -9.11 30.53 -2.90
CA HIS A 514 -9.41 31.96 -2.95
C HIS A 514 -10.08 32.40 -1.64
N LEU A 515 -9.46 33.36 -0.95
CA LEU A 515 -10.01 33.92 0.28
C LEU A 515 -11.01 35.05 -0.03
N HIS A 516 -11.90 35.32 0.92
CA HIS A 516 -12.92 36.38 0.78
C HIS A 516 -12.33 37.79 0.64
N ASN A 517 -11.08 38.00 1.04
CA ASN A 517 -10.36 39.26 0.89
C ASN A 517 -9.61 39.38 -0.45
N GLY A 518 -9.81 38.44 -1.37
CA GLY A 518 -9.18 38.42 -2.70
C GLY A 518 -7.79 37.76 -2.75
N LEU A 519 -7.19 37.42 -1.60
CA LEU A 519 -5.89 36.74 -1.58
C LEU A 519 -6.02 35.28 -2.02
N VAL A 520 -4.98 34.79 -2.69
CA VAL A 520 -4.89 33.38 -3.10
C VAL A 520 -3.94 32.65 -2.17
N VAL A 521 -4.43 31.58 -1.56
CA VAL A 521 -3.61 30.67 -0.77
C VAL A 521 -3.31 29.45 -1.61
N HIS A 522 -2.03 29.14 -1.79
CA HIS A 522 -1.57 27.88 -2.32
C HIS A 522 -1.22 26.96 -1.15
N TYR A 523 -1.98 25.87 -1.01
CA TYR A 523 -1.69 24.81 -0.04
C TYR A 523 -1.21 23.57 -0.79
N GLU A 524 -0.06 23.07 -0.39
CA GLU A 524 0.50 21.85 -0.94
C GLU A 524 1.06 20.96 0.16
N ALA A 525 0.61 19.71 0.17
CA ALA A 525 1.00 18.67 1.12
C ALA A 525 1.42 17.42 0.35
N GLN A 526 2.68 17.04 0.53
CA GLN A 526 3.31 15.89 -0.10
C GLN A 526 3.85 14.96 0.97
N SER A 527 3.78 13.66 0.72
CA SER A 527 4.38 12.67 1.59
C SER A 527 5.09 11.59 0.78
N ALA A 528 6.21 11.14 1.32
CA ALA A 528 6.98 10.05 0.74
C ALA A 528 7.43 9.08 1.83
N ALA A 529 7.52 7.81 1.42
CA ALA A 529 8.17 6.77 2.19
C ALA A 529 9.37 6.24 1.40
N SER A 530 10.49 6.10 2.08
CA SER A 530 11.64 5.31 1.64
C SER A 530 11.55 3.96 2.34
N LEU A 531 11.54 2.86 1.59
CA LEU A 531 11.35 1.52 2.15
C LEU A 531 12.50 0.60 1.75
N ASP A 532 13.07 -0.09 2.73
CA ASP A 532 14.08 -1.15 2.58
C ASP A 532 13.60 -2.38 3.34
N LEU A 533 13.31 -3.45 2.60
CA LEU A 533 13.01 -4.77 3.14
C LEU A 533 14.27 -5.61 3.04
N SER A 534 14.79 -6.01 4.20
CA SER A 534 15.98 -6.84 4.31
C SER A 534 15.68 -8.14 5.05
N GLY A 535 16.38 -9.20 4.66
CA GLY A 535 16.18 -10.53 5.21
C GLY A 535 17.52 -11.19 5.54
N MET A 536 17.50 -11.98 6.59
CA MET A 536 18.56 -12.88 7.02
C MET A 536 17.93 -14.20 7.39
N ALA A 537 18.53 -15.31 7.00
CA ALA A 537 18.07 -16.64 7.38
C ALA A 537 19.26 -17.55 7.63
N SER A 538 19.20 -18.28 8.74
CA SER A 538 20.17 -19.29 9.11
C SER A 538 19.43 -20.58 9.42
N VAL A 539 19.82 -21.67 8.77
CA VAL A 539 19.19 -22.98 8.90
C VAL A 539 20.29 -23.98 9.24
N SER A 540 20.14 -24.70 10.35
CA SER A 540 21.04 -25.79 10.72
C SER A 540 20.31 -27.11 10.64
N LEU A 541 20.63 -27.89 9.61
CA LEU A 541 20.09 -29.25 9.47
C LEU A 541 20.59 -30.20 10.57
N TRP A 542 21.79 -29.97 11.11
CA TRP A 542 22.38 -30.80 12.16
C TRP A 542 21.74 -30.56 13.52
N ASN A 543 21.57 -29.29 13.90
CA ASN A 543 20.89 -28.92 15.15
C ASN A 543 19.36 -28.92 15.01
N LYS A 544 18.83 -29.15 13.80
CA LYS A 544 17.41 -29.10 13.48
C LYS A 544 16.73 -27.80 13.93
N ASN A 545 17.40 -26.68 13.74
CA ASN A 545 16.87 -25.36 14.06
C ASN A 545 17.01 -24.38 12.89
N SER A 546 16.16 -23.35 12.89
CA SER A 546 16.30 -22.22 11.99
C SER A 546 15.98 -20.91 12.70
N HIS A 547 16.73 -19.89 12.34
CA HIS A 547 16.56 -18.53 12.82
C HIS A 547 16.51 -17.61 11.60
N SER A 548 15.43 -16.83 11.49
CA SER A 548 15.30 -15.85 10.42
C SER A 548 14.80 -14.51 10.95
N VAL A 549 15.30 -13.45 10.32
CA VAL A 549 14.98 -12.06 10.66
C VAL A 549 14.61 -11.34 9.39
N ILE A 550 13.40 -10.78 9.38
CA ILE A 550 12.92 -9.88 8.34
C ILE A 550 12.86 -8.48 8.96
N ARG A 551 13.66 -7.57 8.43
CA ARG A 551 13.73 -6.17 8.85
C ARG A 551 13.11 -5.27 7.80
N VAL A 552 12.08 -4.54 8.20
CA VAL A 552 11.47 -3.46 7.42
C VAL A 552 11.98 -2.13 7.96
N SER A 553 12.88 -1.48 7.22
CA SER A 553 13.31 -0.11 7.52
C SER A 553 12.53 0.85 6.63
N SER A 554 11.84 1.80 7.24
CA SER A 554 11.10 2.83 6.51
C SER A 554 11.39 4.23 7.02
N GLY A 555 11.80 5.11 6.12
CA GLY A 555 11.89 6.55 6.35
C GLY A 555 10.65 7.23 5.81
N PHE A 556 9.89 7.90 6.67
CA PHE A 556 8.70 8.64 6.28
C PHE A 556 8.93 10.14 6.41
N SER A 557 8.51 10.89 5.40
CA SER A 557 8.52 12.35 5.43
C SER A 557 7.21 12.91 4.89
N VAL A 558 6.73 13.95 5.57
CA VAL A 558 5.60 14.77 5.15
C VAL A 558 6.10 16.19 5.05
N ARG A 559 5.95 16.77 3.86
CA ARG A 559 6.22 18.18 3.61
C ARG A 559 4.90 18.86 3.29
N SER A 560 4.59 19.89 4.05
CA SER A 560 3.42 20.72 3.81
C SER A 560 3.84 22.18 3.79
N HIS A 561 3.38 22.91 2.78
CA HIS A 561 3.59 24.34 2.70
C HIS A 561 2.29 25.06 2.39
N VAL A 562 2.12 26.21 3.01
CA VAL A 562 1.02 27.14 2.77
C VAL A 562 1.66 28.45 2.38
N ASP A 563 1.47 28.86 1.14
CA ASP A 563 1.93 30.14 0.62
C ASP A 563 0.74 31.04 0.33
N ILE A 564 0.84 32.31 0.71
CA ILE A 564 -0.14 33.33 0.36
C ILE A 564 0.48 34.16 -0.74
N LEU A 565 -0.07 33.99 -1.94
CA LEU A 565 0.40 34.60 -3.17
C LEU A 565 -0.30 35.94 -3.34
N ASN A 566 0.52 36.97 -3.47
CA ASN A 566 0.09 38.32 -3.74
C ASN A 566 1.23 39.08 -4.42
N ASP A 567 0.90 40.11 -5.18
CA ASP A 567 1.87 40.84 -5.99
C ASP A 567 2.88 41.62 -5.14
N PHE A 568 2.58 41.95 -3.89
CA PHE A 568 3.44 42.81 -3.06
C PHE A 568 4.07 42.09 -1.85
N VAL A 569 3.44 41.01 -1.37
CA VAL A 569 3.88 40.25 -0.19
C VAL A 569 3.84 38.77 -0.53
N VAL A 570 4.95 38.09 -0.27
CA VAL A 570 5.01 36.63 -0.23
C VAL A 570 5.19 36.22 1.22
N MET A 571 4.21 35.53 1.77
CA MET A 571 4.31 34.93 3.10
C MET A 571 3.96 33.46 3.02
N GLY A 572 4.68 32.64 3.79
CA GLY A 572 4.45 31.21 3.78
C GLY A 572 4.93 30.51 5.03
N ILE A 573 4.38 29.33 5.23
CA ILE A 573 4.78 28.42 6.32
C ILE A 573 5.08 27.06 5.69
N ASN A 574 6.32 26.62 5.85
CA ASN A 574 6.79 25.30 5.50
C ASN A 574 6.88 24.46 6.77
N ALA A 575 6.13 23.36 6.85
CA ALA A 575 6.24 22.38 7.91
C ALA A 575 6.71 21.05 7.32
N THR A 576 7.76 20.47 7.90
CA THR A 576 8.25 19.13 7.56
C THR A 576 8.26 18.25 8.81
N THR A 577 7.62 17.09 8.70
CA THR A 577 7.66 16.05 9.74
C THR A 577 8.34 14.84 9.13
N SER A 578 9.42 14.37 9.73
CA SER A 578 10.16 13.19 9.27
C SER A 578 10.42 12.21 10.42
N THR A 579 10.33 10.92 10.13
CA THR A 579 10.53 9.85 11.12
C THR A 579 11.11 8.62 10.45
N ASN A 580 11.88 7.85 11.21
CA ASN A 580 12.24 6.49 10.86
C ASN A 580 11.34 5.51 11.59
N ILE A 581 11.05 4.38 10.97
CA ILE A 581 10.34 3.26 11.56
C ILE A 581 11.11 2.01 11.14
N ILE A 582 11.63 1.28 12.12
CA ILE A 582 12.32 0.00 11.91
C ILE A 582 11.53 -1.05 12.66
N VAL A 583 11.05 -2.05 11.92
CA VAL A 583 10.30 -3.19 12.45
C VAL A 583 11.09 -4.46 12.15
N ASP A 584 11.41 -5.20 13.20
CA ASP A 584 12.10 -6.49 13.11
C ASP A 584 11.09 -7.60 13.43
N TYR A 585 10.89 -8.48 12.45
CA TYR A 585 10.12 -9.71 12.60
C TYR A 585 11.08 -10.89 12.65
N THR A 586 11.19 -11.51 13.82
CA THR A 586 12.08 -12.64 14.08
C THR A 586 11.26 -13.93 14.18
N THR A 587 11.75 -14.98 13.56
CA THR A 587 11.18 -16.32 13.70
C THR A 587 12.26 -17.32 14.03
N ASP A 588 12.04 -18.02 15.13
CA ASP A 588 12.86 -19.12 15.63
C ASP A 588 12.05 -20.40 15.52
N VAL A 589 12.59 -21.38 14.83
CA VAL A 589 11.95 -22.67 14.61
C VAL A 589 12.89 -23.77 15.08
N ASP A 590 12.39 -24.61 15.98
CA ASP A 590 13.01 -25.87 16.36
C ASP A 590 12.14 -27.01 15.85
N TYR A 591 12.71 -27.77 14.92
CA TYR A 591 12.07 -28.91 14.28
C TYR A 591 12.74 -30.23 14.66
N ALA A 592 13.39 -30.27 15.84
CA ALA A 592 13.93 -31.51 16.40
C ALA A 592 12.82 -32.50 16.78
N ASP A 593 11.75 -31.99 17.40
CA ASP A 593 10.61 -32.76 17.89
C ASP A 593 9.33 -32.44 17.10
N THR A 594 8.39 -33.38 17.07
CA THR A 594 7.02 -33.15 16.58
C THR A 594 6.05 -33.04 17.76
N PRO A 595 5.23 -31.99 17.86
CA PRO A 595 5.03 -30.88 16.91
C PRO A 595 6.16 -29.85 16.94
N ILE A 596 6.45 -29.25 15.77
CA ILE A 596 7.50 -28.24 15.58
C ILE A 596 7.27 -27.04 16.50
N ASN A 597 8.29 -26.60 17.22
CA ASN A 597 8.21 -25.41 18.05
C ASN A 597 8.56 -24.17 17.23
N VAL A 598 7.62 -23.22 17.17
CA VAL A 598 7.79 -21.97 16.42
C VAL A 598 7.58 -20.81 17.38
N CYS A 599 8.60 -19.97 17.51
CA CYS A 599 8.50 -18.68 18.19
C CYS A 599 8.56 -17.54 17.18
N MET A 600 7.57 -16.68 17.20
CA MET A 600 7.53 -15.46 16.40
C MET A 600 7.57 -14.25 17.32
N GLN A 601 8.37 -13.26 16.96
CA GLN A 601 8.43 -11.98 17.67
C GLN A 601 8.42 -10.83 16.67
N MET A 602 7.79 -9.73 17.07
CA MET A 602 7.74 -8.49 16.31
C MET A 602 8.11 -7.37 17.25
N SER A 603 9.21 -6.70 16.93
CA SER A 603 9.77 -5.61 17.72
C SER A 603 9.87 -4.35 16.88
N ILE A 604 9.58 -3.21 17.50
CA ILE A 604 9.82 -1.90 16.91
C ILE A 604 10.97 -1.26 17.64
N GLN A 605 11.95 -0.77 16.88
CA GLN A 605 13.07 -0.06 17.46
C GLN A 605 12.67 1.36 17.90
N PRO A 606 13.31 1.93 18.94
CA PRO A 606 13.06 3.32 19.34
C PRO A 606 13.38 4.29 18.20
N THR A 607 12.49 5.26 17.96
CA THR A 607 12.61 6.18 16.83
C THR A 607 12.40 7.63 17.24
N GLU A 608 12.97 8.55 16.45
CA GLU A 608 12.82 9.98 16.66
C GLU A 608 11.95 10.59 15.55
N ILE A 609 10.94 11.36 15.94
CA ILE A 609 10.13 12.20 15.06
C ILE A 609 10.73 13.60 15.10
N HIS A 610 11.16 14.09 13.93
CA HIS A 610 11.65 15.44 13.73
C HIS A 610 10.57 16.28 13.08
N ASP A 611 10.11 17.31 13.78
CA ASP A 611 9.20 18.32 13.26
C ASP A 611 9.96 19.62 13.07
N ASN A 612 10.02 20.14 11.86
CA ASN A 612 10.61 21.43 11.53
C ASN A 612 9.54 22.34 10.95
N VAL A 613 9.48 23.57 11.44
CA VAL A 613 8.58 24.61 10.96
C VAL A 613 9.41 25.83 10.60
N ASP A 614 9.21 26.30 9.39
CA ASP A 614 9.90 27.44 8.83
C ASP A 614 8.86 28.39 8.25
N SER A 615 8.65 29.52 8.92
CA SER A 615 7.76 30.57 8.47
C SER A 615 8.56 31.74 7.92
N PHE A 616 8.17 32.23 6.75
CA PHE A 616 8.85 33.35 6.10
C PHE A 616 7.86 34.42 5.66
N TYR A 617 8.34 35.65 5.66
CA TYR A 617 7.61 36.83 5.23
C TYR A 617 8.55 37.73 4.43
N SER A 618 8.17 38.06 3.20
CA SER A 618 8.96 38.87 2.29
C SER A 618 8.09 39.90 1.60
N LEU A 619 8.45 41.18 1.71
CA LEU A 619 7.90 42.25 0.85
C LEU A 619 8.80 42.40 -0.38
N LYS A 620 8.21 42.75 -1.53
CA LYS A 620 8.99 43.06 -2.75
C LYS A 620 10.14 44.02 -2.42
N ARG A 621 11.38 43.59 -2.72
CA ARG A 621 12.66 44.31 -2.52
C ARG A 621 13.21 44.39 -1.09
N THR A 622 12.67 43.64 -0.13
CA THR A 622 13.23 43.54 1.23
C THR A 622 13.81 42.14 1.50
N LYS A 623 14.74 42.03 2.44
CA LYS A 623 15.19 40.71 2.93
C LYS A 623 14.03 40.02 3.62
N ALA A 624 13.80 38.76 3.28
CA ALA A 624 12.78 37.94 3.92
C ALA A 624 13.09 37.78 5.43
N LEU A 625 12.09 38.06 6.27
CA LEU A 625 12.11 37.68 7.68
C LEU A 625 11.77 36.19 7.76
N ARG A 626 12.57 35.43 8.50
CA ARG A 626 12.42 33.98 8.60
C ARG A 626 12.47 33.56 10.07
N TRP A 627 11.50 32.77 10.49
CA TRP A 627 11.47 32.14 11.81
C TRP A 627 11.49 30.63 11.65
N PHE A 628 12.44 30.01 12.35
CA PHE A 628 12.64 28.57 12.33
C PHE A 628 12.40 27.99 13.72
N GLY A 629 11.58 26.95 13.80
CA GLY A 629 11.36 26.13 14.98
C GLY A 629 11.59 24.66 14.66
N SER A 630 12.29 23.95 15.53
CA SER A 630 12.47 22.50 15.43
C SER A 630 12.08 21.83 16.74
N ARG A 631 11.42 20.68 16.64
CA ARG A 631 11.04 19.84 17.78
C ARG A 631 11.39 18.39 17.46
N ILE A 632 12.00 17.72 18.43
CA ILE A 632 12.31 16.30 18.35
C ILE A 632 11.49 15.57 19.41
N ARG A 633 10.78 14.51 19.01
CA ARG A 633 10.02 13.64 19.91
C ARG A 633 10.56 12.22 19.80
N ARG A 634 10.70 11.53 20.93
CA ARG A 634 11.17 10.14 20.96
C ARG A 634 9.99 9.20 21.17
N LEU A 635 9.90 8.21 20.29
CA LEU A 635 9.03 7.05 20.45
C LEU A 635 9.87 5.90 21.02
N LEU A 636 9.39 5.31 22.12
CA LEU A 636 10.05 4.17 22.73
C LEU A 636 9.80 2.90 21.89
N GLY A 637 10.81 2.05 21.80
CA GLY A 637 10.68 0.72 21.19
C GLY A 637 9.80 -0.20 22.04
N HIS A 638 9.07 -1.10 21.38
CA HIS A 638 8.13 -2.01 22.01
C HIS A 638 8.08 -3.35 21.26
N ASP A 639 7.87 -4.42 22.02
CA ASP A 639 7.60 -5.75 21.49
C ASP A 639 6.10 -6.04 21.52
N TYR A 640 5.59 -6.63 20.44
CA TYR A 640 4.18 -6.96 20.31
C TYR A 640 3.93 -8.39 20.75
N THR A 641 2.88 -8.57 21.55
CA THR A 641 2.47 -9.89 22.00
C THR A 641 1.60 -10.57 20.95
N PHE A 642 1.94 -11.81 20.62
CA PHE A 642 1.21 -12.70 19.73
C PHE A 642 0.13 -13.47 20.52
N THR A 643 -0.27 -14.65 20.05
CA THR A 643 -1.18 -15.54 20.78
C THR A 643 -0.51 -16.14 22.02
N GLN A 644 -1.33 -16.56 22.99
CA GLN A 644 -0.81 -17.25 24.18
C GLN A 644 -0.03 -18.52 23.84
N LYS A 645 -0.40 -19.17 22.74
CA LYS A 645 0.28 -20.35 22.22
C LYS A 645 1.69 -20.01 21.72
N ASN A 646 1.83 -18.96 20.91
CA ASN A 646 3.15 -18.48 20.49
C ASN A 646 4.01 -18.08 21.70
N ASN A 647 3.43 -17.37 22.68
CA ASN A 647 4.16 -16.99 23.88
C ASN A 647 4.63 -18.21 24.70
N ALA A 648 3.85 -19.30 24.73
CA ALA A 648 4.26 -20.54 25.38
C ALA A 648 5.43 -21.22 24.64
N MET A 649 5.38 -21.26 23.30
CA MET A 649 6.48 -21.79 22.47
C MET A 649 7.75 -20.95 22.62
N CYS A 650 7.63 -19.62 22.61
CA CYS A 650 8.77 -18.71 22.85
C CYS A 650 9.41 -18.92 24.22
N ARG A 651 8.63 -19.19 25.27
CA ARG A 651 9.18 -19.50 26.60
C ARG A 651 9.94 -20.83 26.63
N GLN A 652 9.55 -21.79 25.81
CA GLN A 652 10.24 -23.08 25.69
C GLN A 652 11.54 -22.96 24.90
N LEU A 653 11.57 -22.10 23.88
CA LEU A 653 12.76 -21.88 23.04
C LEU A 653 13.78 -20.95 23.70
N HIS A 654 13.33 -19.91 24.40
CA HIS A 654 14.18 -18.94 25.09
C HIS A 654 14.11 -19.15 26.61
N VAL A 655 14.41 -20.36 27.08
CA VAL A 655 14.61 -20.61 28.50
C VAL A 655 15.85 -19.81 28.94
N LEU A 656 15.63 -18.77 29.74
CA LEU A 656 16.68 -18.04 30.46
C LEU A 656 17.28 -18.89 31.58
#